data_AF-A0AAN8DFF3-F1
#
_entry.id   AF-A0AAN8DFF3-F1
#
_cell.length_a   1.000
_cell.length_b   1.000
_cell.length_c   1.000
_cell.angle_alpha   90.00
_cell.angle_beta   90.00
_cell.angle_gamma   90.00
#
_symmetry.space_group_name_H-M   'P 1'
#
loop_
_entity.id
_entity.type
_entity.pdbx_description
1 polymer ?
#
loop_
_entity_poly.entity_id
_entity_poly.type
_entity_poly.pdbx_seq_one_letter_code
_entity_poly.pdbx_strand_id
1 'polypeptide(L)'
;MFGQRAKTIKNTVTVNVELTAEQWKQKYEREKVKNTTLRSTVTWLENELNRWRNGESVPVDEQFDKEKANAEVKALDNIIAEKEVSTPNVPGARLTDVEKDKCPAEVAKLYKQLDDKDEEINQQSQLAEKLKQQMLDQDELLGSSRRDHENLQAELNRLQAENEASKDEVKEVLQALEELAVNYDQKSQEVEDRTKEFEAISEELSQKSSVLSSLDSELQKLKEMSNHQKKRVTEMMSSLLKDLAEIGIAVGSNDIKQHEGSGLIDEEFTVARLYISKMKTEVKTMVKRCKQLEGTQSESNKKMDENENELAACQLRISQHEAKIKSLTEYLQNVEQKKRQLEENVDSLNEELVKSSAQEKVHAMEKENEIQTANEVKEAVDKQIHSHRDAHQKQISSLRDELDHKEKLITELQDLNQKIMLEQERLRVDHEKLKSTDQEKSRKLHELTVMQDRREQARQDLKGLEETVAKELQTLHNLRKLFVQDLATRVKKSAEMDSDDTGGSAAQKQKISFLENNLEQLTKVHKQLVRDNADLRCELPKLEKRLRATAERVKALESALKEAKENAARDRKRYQQEVDRIKEAVRAKNMARRGHSAQIAKPIRPGQQPVASPTHLNINRSGGGFYQNSQTVSIRGGSGTSVSKPEKN
;
A
#
# COMPACT_ATOMS: atom_id res chain seq x y z
N MET A 1 44.69 30.13 31.82
CA MET A 1 45.92 30.36 31.03
C MET A 1 46.93 29.26 31.38
N PHE A 2 46.82 28.09 30.76
CA PHE A 2 47.78 27.00 30.93
C PHE A 2 48.13 26.44 29.55
N GLY A 3 48.99 27.19 28.88
CA GLY A 3 49.66 26.84 27.64
C GLY A 3 51.09 27.35 27.77
N GLN A 4 52.03 26.68 27.09
CA GLN A 4 53.48 26.89 27.10
C GLN A 4 54.27 26.15 28.19
N ARG A 5 54.76 24.97 27.83
CA ARG A 5 56.19 24.60 27.87
C ARG A 5 56.40 23.33 27.04
N ALA A 6 56.26 23.43 25.72
CA ALA A 6 56.89 22.44 24.84
C ALA A 6 58.39 22.72 24.84
N LYS A 7 59.18 21.84 25.48
CA LYS A 7 60.65 21.88 25.36
C LYS A 7 61.01 21.40 23.95
N THR A 8 61.44 22.31 23.10
CA THR A 8 62.09 21.97 21.83
C THR A 8 63.41 21.28 22.15
N ILE A 9 63.47 19.95 22.08
CA ILE A 9 64.72 19.20 22.11
C ILE A 9 65.44 19.53 20.79
N LYS A 10 66.45 20.41 20.85
CA LYS A 10 67.40 20.57 19.74
C LYS A 10 68.27 19.32 19.71
N ASN A 11 67.95 18.38 18.82
CA ASN A 11 68.76 17.20 18.60
C ASN A 11 70.05 17.63 17.87
N THR A 12 71.13 17.84 18.61
CA THR A 12 72.44 18.12 18.00
C THR A 12 73.03 16.79 17.57
N VAL A 13 72.92 16.47 16.27
CA VAL A 13 73.52 15.29 15.68
C VAL A 13 75.04 15.40 15.82
N THR A 14 75.61 14.58 16.69
CA THR A 14 77.05 14.35 16.80
C THR A 14 77.37 13.04 16.11
N VAL A 15 78.42 13.01 15.30
CA VAL A 15 78.87 11.80 14.62
C VAL A 15 79.34 10.81 15.70
N ASN A 16 78.56 9.76 15.94
CA ASN A 16 78.87 8.80 17.00
C ASN A 16 80.09 7.93 16.67
N VAL A 17 80.30 7.60 15.40
CA VAL A 17 81.44 6.81 14.90
C VAL A 17 81.66 7.13 13.41
N GLU A 18 82.89 7.41 13.01
CA GLU A 18 83.31 7.44 11.60
C GLU A 18 83.73 6.03 11.18
N LEU A 19 83.05 5.45 10.19
CA LEU A 19 83.37 4.15 9.62
C LEU A 19 83.82 4.34 8.18
N THR A 20 84.84 3.62 7.75
CA THR A 20 85.15 3.50 6.32
C THR A 20 83.98 2.83 5.58
N ALA A 21 83.85 3.05 4.26
CA ALA A 21 82.77 2.46 3.46
C ALA A 21 82.71 0.92 3.59
N GLU A 22 83.87 0.26 3.67
CA GLU A 22 84.02 -1.17 3.91
C GLU A 22 83.46 -1.59 5.28
N GLN A 23 83.84 -0.88 6.34
CA GLN A 23 83.40 -1.14 7.71
C GLN A 23 81.90 -0.87 7.90
N TRP A 24 81.36 0.16 7.24
CA TRP A 24 79.93 0.44 7.25
C TRP A 24 79.14 -0.64 6.52
N LYS A 25 79.60 -1.06 5.33
CA LYS A 25 78.96 -2.13 4.56
C LYS A 25 78.94 -3.44 5.35
N GLN A 26 80.04 -3.80 6.00
CA GLN A 26 80.12 -5.00 6.83
C GLN A 26 79.20 -4.92 8.06
N LYS A 27 79.12 -3.76 8.72
CA LYS A 27 78.22 -3.54 9.86
C LYS A 27 76.76 -3.53 9.45
N TYR A 28 76.43 -2.93 8.30
CA TYR A 28 75.09 -2.95 7.73
C TYR A 28 74.66 -4.36 7.39
N GLU A 29 75.51 -5.17 6.74
CA GLU A 29 75.15 -6.54 6.42
C GLU A 29 75.03 -7.42 7.67
N ARG A 30 75.85 -7.20 8.70
CA ARG A 30 75.65 -7.84 10.02
C ARG A 30 74.25 -7.54 10.57
N GLU A 31 73.88 -6.27 10.59
CA GLU A 31 72.60 -5.84 11.18
C GLU A 31 71.41 -6.28 10.33
N LYS A 32 71.56 -6.30 9.01
CA LYS A 32 70.54 -6.78 8.08
C LYS A 32 70.23 -8.26 8.30
N VAL A 33 71.25 -9.13 8.36
CA VAL A 33 71.03 -10.56 8.58
C VAL A 33 70.45 -10.83 9.97
N LYS A 34 70.90 -10.10 11.00
CA LYS A 34 70.32 -10.14 12.34
C LYS A 34 68.85 -9.73 12.34
N ASN A 35 68.51 -8.67 11.62
CA ASN A 35 67.14 -8.18 11.49
C ASN A 35 66.25 -9.20 10.76
N THR A 36 66.74 -9.83 9.69
CA THR A 36 66.02 -10.88 8.98
C THR A 36 65.71 -12.07 9.90
N THR A 37 66.69 -12.53 10.68
CA THR A 37 66.53 -13.64 11.64
C THR A 37 65.51 -13.30 12.72
N LEU A 38 65.57 -12.09 13.27
CA LEU A 38 64.61 -11.60 14.26
C LEU A 38 63.19 -11.47 13.69
N ARG A 39 63.03 -11.01 12.44
CA ARG A 39 61.72 -10.96 11.78
C ARG A 39 61.11 -12.33 11.59
N SER A 40 61.90 -13.31 11.13
CA SER A 40 61.44 -14.70 11.02
C SER A 40 60.99 -15.26 12.37
N THR A 41 61.72 -14.94 13.44
CA THR A 41 61.36 -15.30 14.82
C THR A 41 60.03 -14.66 15.26
N VAL A 42 59.83 -13.37 14.98
CA VAL A 42 58.59 -12.66 15.31
C VAL A 42 57.39 -13.26 14.57
N THR A 43 57.51 -13.51 13.26
CA THR A 43 56.44 -14.12 12.46
C THR A 43 56.07 -15.51 12.98
N TRP A 44 57.06 -16.30 13.40
CA TRP A 44 56.84 -17.61 13.97
C TRP A 44 56.04 -17.51 15.30
N LEU A 45 56.42 -16.58 16.19
CA LEU A 45 55.71 -16.31 17.45
C LEU A 45 54.29 -15.78 17.23
N GLU A 46 54.08 -14.90 16.24
CA GLU A 46 52.76 -14.37 15.89
C GLU A 46 51.82 -15.48 15.40
N ASN A 47 52.34 -16.42 14.62
CA ASN A 47 51.57 -17.59 14.15
C ASN A 47 51.17 -18.51 15.31
N GLU A 48 52.09 -18.82 16.23
CA GLU A 48 51.77 -19.59 17.43
C GLU A 48 50.73 -18.88 18.31
N LEU A 49 50.89 -17.58 18.52
CA LEU A 49 49.98 -16.77 19.32
C LEU A 49 48.58 -16.67 18.69
N ASN A 50 48.49 -16.63 17.36
CA ASN A 50 47.22 -16.69 16.64
C ASN A 50 46.52 -18.06 16.80
N ARG A 51 47.26 -19.17 16.79
CA ARG A 51 46.69 -20.51 17.06
C ARG A 51 46.10 -20.58 18.47
N TRP A 52 46.82 -20.06 19.47
CA TRP A 52 46.30 -20.00 20.85
C TRP A 52 45.06 -19.12 20.96
N ARG A 53 45.02 -17.97 20.28
CA ARG A 53 43.83 -17.08 20.26
C ARG A 53 42.62 -17.70 19.58
N ASN A 54 42.84 -18.62 18.62
CA ASN A 54 41.79 -19.36 17.93
C ASN A 54 41.31 -20.61 18.71
N GLY A 55 41.83 -20.85 19.92
CA GLY A 55 41.42 -21.94 20.78
C GLY A 55 42.11 -23.29 20.49
N GLU A 56 43.13 -23.31 19.63
CA GLU A 56 43.96 -24.48 19.38
C GLU A 56 45.11 -24.57 20.40
N SER A 57 45.46 -25.78 20.84
CA SER A 57 46.66 -26.04 21.66
C SER A 57 47.83 -26.42 20.76
N VAL A 58 49.00 -25.79 20.97
CA VAL A 58 50.23 -26.08 20.21
C VAL A 58 51.07 -27.12 20.97
N PRO A 59 51.39 -28.29 20.38
CA PRO A 59 52.23 -29.32 21.00
C PRO A 59 53.61 -28.79 21.40
N VAL A 60 54.19 -29.27 22.50
CA VAL A 60 55.46 -28.77 23.07
C VAL A 60 56.63 -28.80 22.08
N ASP A 61 56.65 -29.79 21.17
CA ASP A 61 57.67 -29.92 20.13
C ASP A 61 57.55 -28.87 19.01
N GLU A 62 56.38 -28.21 18.90
CA GLU A 62 56.07 -27.15 17.94
C GLU A 62 56.05 -25.75 18.60
N GLN A 63 56.36 -25.63 19.89
CA GLN A 63 56.41 -24.34 20.61
C GLN A 63 57.75 -23.62 20.43
N PHE A 64 57.75 -22.30 20.65
CA PHE A 64 58.93 -21.49 20.44
C PHE A 64 60.10 -21.93 21.32
N ASP A 65 61.16 -22.46 20.72
CA ASP A 65 62.41 -22.75 21.42
C ASP A 65 63.25 -21.47 21.56
N LYS A 66 63.10 -20.82 22.72
CA LYS A 66 63.83 -19.62 23.11
C LYS A 66 65.34 -19.82 23.24
N GLU A 67 65.81 -21.05 23.49
CA GLU A 67 67.23 -21.35 23.66
C GLU A 67 67.91 -21.52 22.30
N LYS A 68 67.24 -22.19 21.35
CA LYS A 68 67.71 -22.33 19.97
C LYS A 68 67.80 -21.00 19.22
N ALA A 69 66.78 -20.15 19.32
CA ALA A 69 66.78 -18.84 18.66
C ALA A 69 67.87 -17.90 19.19
N ASN A 70 68.17 -17.95 20.50
CA ASN A 70 69.26 -17.18 21.09
C ASN A 70 70.65 -17.71 20.69
N ALA A 71 70.78 -19.02 20.49
CA ALA A 71 72.03 -19.63 20.02
C ALA A 71 72.34 -19.23 18.56
N GLU A 72 71.34 -19.17 17.68
CA GLU A 72 71.50 -18.74 16.28
C GLU A 72 71.94 -17.27 16.19
N VAL A 73 71.34 -16.36 16.97
CA VAL A 73 71.74 -14.95 16.99
C VAL A 73 73.18 -14.76 17.51
N LYS A 74 73.61 -15.56 18.51
CA LYS A 74 74.99 -15.52 19.02
C LYS A 74 76.01 -16.15 18.07
N ALA A 75 75.63 -17.19 17.32
CA ALA A 75 76.51 -17.80 16.32
C ALA A 75 76.86 -16.82 15.18
N LEU A 76 75.91 -15.95 14.79
CA LEU A 76 76.15 -14.92 13.80
C LEU A 76 77.12 -13.81 14.26
N ASP A 77 77.17 -13.52 15.56
CA ASP A 77 78.13 -12.54 16.11
C ASP A 77 79.58 -13.06 16.08
N ASN A 78 79.81 -14.38 16.06
CA ASN A 78 81.15 -14.98 16.14
C ASN A 78 81.81 -15.30 14.77
N ILE A 79 81.04 -15.58 13.71
CA ILE A 79 81.56 -16.14 12.44
C ILE A 79 82.37 -15.13 11.58
N ILE A 80 82.35 -13.83 11.88
CA ILE A 80 82.93 -12.78 11.01
C ILE A 80 84.04 -11.95 11.70
N ALA A 81 84.44 -12.30 12.93
CA ALA A 81 85.58 -11.66 13.61
C ALA A 81 86.97 -12.13 13.11
N GLU A 82 87.05 -13.24 12.36
CA GLU A 82 88.33 -13.88 11.97
C GLU A 82 88.95 -13.35 10.65
N LYS A 83 88.44 -12.26 10.07
CA LYS A 83 88.88 -11.79 8.72
C LYS A 83 89.45 -10.38 8.69
N GLU A 84 90.25 -10.00 9.68
CA GLU A 84 91.10 -8.79 9.62
C GLU A 84 92.57 -9.14 9.90
N VAL A 85 93.33 -9.57 8.88
CA VAL A 85 94.80 -9.41 8.85
C VAL A 85 95.28 -9.31 7.39
N SER A 86 95.99 -8.23 7.07
CA SER A 86 97.28 -8.21 6.32
C SER A 86 97.44 -6.92 5.49
N THR A 87 98.17 -5.95 6.03
CA THR A 87 98.81 -4.88 5.25
C THR A 87 100.11 -5.41 4.61
N PRO A 88 100.40 -5.16 3.31
CA PRO A 88 101.66 -5.57 2.72
C PRO A 88 102.79 -4.59 3.09
N ASN A 89 103.85 -5.15 3.65
CA ASN A 89 105.15 -4.54 3.89
C ASN A 89 105.94 -4.51 2.57
N VAL A 90 106.49 -3.37 2.13
CA VAL A 90 107.38 -3.31 0.95
C VAL A 90 108.84 -3.07 1.41
N PRO A 91 109.81 -3.94 1.05
CA PRO A 91 111.22 -3.78 1.40
C PRO A 91 111.92 -2.78 0.48
N GLY A 92 112.83 -1.98 1.06
CA GLY A 92 113.73 -1.11 0.33
C GLY A 92 114.77 -1.88 -0.48
N ALA A 93 114.90 -1.53 -1.76
CA ALA A 93 116.00 -1.96 -2.62
C ALA A 93 116.78 -0.74 -3.12
N ARG A 94 118.12 -0.80 -3.01
CA ARG A 94 119.09 0.19 -3.52
C ARG A 94 119.09 0.18 -5.05
N LEU A 95 118.97 1.35 -5.67
CA LEU A 95 119.11 1.56 -7.12
C LEU A 95 120.54 2.04 -7.46
N THR A 96 121.11 1.50 -8.53
CA THR A 96 122.42 1.82 -9.15
C THR A 96 122.28 2.84 -10.28
N ASP A 97 123.38 3.50 -10.68
CA ASP A 97 123.42 4.71 -11.53
C ASP A 97 122.91 4.59 -12.98
N VAL A 98 122.41 3.43 -13.42
CA VAL A 98 121.69 3.25 -14.71
C VAL A 98 120.16 3.37 -14.54
N GLU A 99 119.69 3.50 -13.29
CA GLU A 99 118.28 3.64 -12.94
C GLU A 99 117.85 5.10 -12.74
N LYS A 100 118.77 6.07 -12.77
CA LYS A 100 118.46 7.51 -12.62
C LYS A 100 117.68 8.13 -13.78
N ASP A 101 117.77 7.60 -14.99
CA ASP A 101 116.97 8.06 -16.15
C ASP A 101 115.69 7.23 -16.36
N LYS A 102 115.64 5.98 -15.85
CA LYS A 102 114.45 5.12 -15.91
C LYS A 102 113.46 5.39 -14.77
N CYS A 103 113.95 5.73 -13.57
CA CYS A 103 113.16 6.09 -12.40
C CYS A 103 112.21 7.29 -12.64
N PRO A 104 112.65 8.45 -13.17
CA PRO A 104 111.74 9.56 -13.48
C PRO A 104 110.72 9.22 -14.58
N ALA A 105 111.08 8.39 -15.57
CA ALA A 105 110.15 7.92 -16.60
C ALA A 105 109.09 6.96 -16.03
N GLU A 106 109.47 6.10 -15.09
CA GLU A 106 108.58 5.16 -14.41
C GLU A 106 107.66 5.87 -13.41
N VAL A 107 108.18 6.88 -12.69
CA VAL A 107 107.39 7.77 -11.84
C VAL A 107 106.38 8.58 -12.67
N ALA A 108 106.77 9.14 -13.82
CA ALA A 108 105.84 9.84 -14.72
C ALA A 108 104.75 8.92 -15.27
N LYS A 109 105.07 7.64 -15.54
CA LYS A 109 104.11 6.62 -15.95
C LYS A 109 103.12 6.29 -14.82
N LEU A 110 103.59 6.18 -13.58
CA LEU A 110 102.73 5.96 -12.41
C LEU A 110 101.80 7.15 -12.15
N TYR A 111 102.30 8.39 -12.27
CA TYR A 111 101.44 9.58 -12.17
C TYR A 111 100.37 9.60 -13.25
N LYS A 112 100.73 9.30 -14.51
CA LYS A 112 99.74 9.19 -15.59
C LYS A 112 98.71 8.09 -15.31
N GLN A 113 99.14 6.93 -14.80
CA GLN A 113 98.20 5.87 -14.42
C GLN A 113 97.28 6.28 -13.27
N LEU A 114 97.76 7.09 -12.33
CA LEU A 114 96.94 7.64 -11.26
C LEU A 114 95.91 8.63 -11.81
N ASP A 115 96.32 9.55 -12.69
CA ASP A 115 95.42 10.48 -13.37
C ASP A 115 94.35 9.74 -14.20
N ASP A 116 94.75 8.70 -14.95
CA ASP A 116 93.84 7.86 -15.72
C ASP A 116 92.85 7.11 -14.79
N LYS A 117 93.31 6.66 -13.62
CA LYS A 117 92.48 5.99 -12.62
C LYS A 117 91.54 6.94 -11.88
N ASP A 118 91.98 8.15 -11.58
CA ASP A 118 91.14 9.19 -10.98
C ASP A 118 90.06 9.64 -11.96
N GLU A 119 90.38 9.74 -13.26
CA GLU A 119 89.40 10.01 -14.30
C GLU A 119 88.40 8.84 -14.46
N GLU A 120 88.86 7.59 -14.38
CA GLU A 120 87.98 6.40 -14.36
C GLU A 120 87.06 6.41 -13.12
N ILE A 121 87.59 6.72 -11.94
CA ILE A 121 86.80 6.84 -10.70
C ILE A 121 85.77 7.97 -10.81
N ASN A 122 86.14 9.10 -11.39
CA ASN A 122 85.25 10.22 -11.63
C ASN A 122 84.11 9.82 -12.60
N GLN A 123 84.43 9.12 -13.69
CA GLN A 123 83.45 8.61 -14.64
C GLN A 123 82.49 7.59 -13.99
N GLN A 124 83.02 6.65 -13.19
CA GLN A 124 82.19 5.69 -12.45
C GLN A 124 81.32 6.37 -11.40
N SER A 125 81.83 7.39 -10.71
CA SER A 125 81.07 8.17 -9.72
C SER A 125 79.92 8.94 -10.38
N GLN A 126 80.18 9.56 -11.54
CA GLN A 126 79.14 10.24 -12.32
C GLN A 126 78.09 9.26 -12.86
N LEU A 127 78.49 8.07 -13.29
CA LEU A 127 77.56 7.02 -13.72
C LEU A 127 76.70 6.53 -12.54
N ALA A 128 77.30 6.32 -11.37
CA ALA A 128 76.58 5.91 -10.17
C ALA A 128 75.54 6.94 -9.73
N GLU A 129 75.87 8.24 -9.75
CA GLU A 129 74.89 9.29 -9.39
C GLU A 129 73.76 9.39 -10.44
N LYS A 130 74.06 9.20 -11.74
CA LYS A 130 73.02 9.11 -12.78
C LYS A 130 72.08 7.93 -12.56
N LEU A 131 72.61 6.73 -12.26
CA LEU A 131 71.80 5.55 -11.98
C LEU A 131 70.96 5.73 -10.71
N LYS A 132 71.51 6.36 -9.68
CA LYS A 132 70.80 6.70 -8.45
C LYS A 132 69.65 7.67 -8.71
N GLN A 133 69.87 8.71 -9.52
CA GLN A 133 68.80 9.62 -9.93
C GLN A 133 67.71 8.87 -10.71
N GLN A 134 68.09 7.99 -11.65
CA GLN A 134 67.13 7.16 -12.38
C GLN A 134 66.29 6.26 -11.45
N MET A 135 66.90 5.70 -10.40
CA MET A 135 66.16 4.92 -9.40
C MET A 135 65.17 5.79 -8.61
N LEU A 136 65.58 7.00 -8.20
CA LEU A 136 64.69 7.94 -7.50
C LEU A 136 63.50 8.35 -8.37
N ASP A 137 63.74 8.66 -9.65
CA ASP A 137 62.69 9.04 -10.59
C ASP A 137 61.71 7.86 -10.81
N GLN A 138 62.21 6.62 -10.87
CA GLN A 138 61.37 5.42 -10.96
C GLN A 138 60.55 5.19 -9.68
N ASP A 139 61.13 5.37 -8.50
CA ASP A 139 60.42 5.25 -7.23
C ASP A 139 59.33 6.32 -7.07
N GLU A 140 59.60 7.56 -7.51
CA GLU A 140 58.59 8.62 -7.54
C GLU A 140 57.45 8.29 -8.50
N LEU A 141 57.74 7.75 -9.68
CA LEU A 141 56.74 7.31 -10.66
C LEU A 141 55.89 6.14 -10.14
N LEU A 142 56.50 5.17 -9.45
CA LEU A 142 55.76 4.09 -8.80
C LEU A 142 54.90 4.62 -7.66
N GLY A 143 55.42 5.59 -6.89
CA GLY A 143 54.70 6.25 -5.81
C GLY A 143 53.52 7.10 -6.31
N SER A 144 53.64 7.77 -7.47
CA SER A 144 52.53 8.47 -8.12
C SER A 144 51.50 7.50 -8.66
N SER A 145 51.92 6.45 -9.38
CA SER A 145 51.01 5.44 -9.92
C SER A 145 50.21 4.71 -8.83
N ARG A 146 50.80 4.42 -7.67
CA ARG A 146 50.08 3.84 -6.52
C ARG A 146 49.03 4.79 -5.96
N ARG A 147 49.36 6.07 -5.77
CA ARG A 147 48.40 7.09 -5.32
C ARG A 147 47.25 7.25 -6.29
N ASP A 148 47.53 7.26 -7.59
CA ASP A 148 46.49 7.33 -8.62
C ASP A 148 45.59 6.09 -8.59
N HIS A 149 46.15 4.91 -8.38
CA HIS A 149 45.37 3.69 -8.21
C HIS A 149 44.46 3.73 -6.98
N GLU A 150 44.98 4.20 -5.83
CA GLU A 150 44.19 4.39 -4.61
C GLU A 150 43.05 5.40 -4.81
N ASN A 151 43.33 6.52 -5.49
CA ASN A 151 42.33 7.53 -5.83
C ASN A 151 41.23 6.95 -6.75
N LEU A 152 41.62 6.22 -7.79
CA LEU A 152 40.69 5.56 -8.71
C LEU A 152 39.84 4.51 -7.98
N GLN A 153 40.43 3.75 -7.04
CA GLN A 153 39.69 2.77 -6.24
C GLN A 153 38.70 3.45 -5.31
N ALA A 154 39.07 4.57 -4.68
CA ALA A 154 38.17 5.35 -3.84
C ALA A 154 37.00 5.92 -4.66
N GLU A 155 37.26 6.42 -5.87
CA GLU A 155 36.22 6.93 -6.76
C GLU A 155 35.29 5.82 -7.28
N LEU A 156 35.83 4.63 -7.59
CA LEU A 156 35.03 3.46 -7.94
C LEU A 156 34.08 3.07 -6.80
N ASN A 157 34.58 3.02 -5.56
CA ASN A 157 33.76 2.70 -4.39
C ASN A 157 32.68 3.78 -4.15
N ARG A 158 33.02 5.06 -4.34
CA ARG A 158 32.07 6.18 -4.25
C ARG A 158 30.95 6.04 -5.28
N LEU A 159 31.30 5.77 -6.54
CA LEU A 159 30.33 5.58 -7.63
C LEU A 159 29.45 4.34 -7.40
N GLN A 160 29.99 3.26 -6.84
CA GLN A 160 29.19 2.10 -6.45
C GLN A 160 28.17 2.45 -5.37
N ALA A 161 28.57 3.20 -4.33
CA ALA A 161 27.66 3.64 -3.28
C ALA A 161 26.55 4.57 -3.82
N GLU A 162 26.92 5.51 -4.69
CA GLU A 162 25.96 6.41 -5.36
C GLU A 162 24.97 5.64 -6.25
N ASN A 163 25.45 4.62 -6.96
CA ASN A 163 24.60 3.76 -7.78
C ASN A 163 23.63 2.91 -6.96
N GLU A 164 24.06 2.33 -5.83
CA GLU A 164 23.15 1.61 -4.93
C GLU A 164 22.12 2.55 -4.29
N ALA A 165 22.54 3.74 -3.85
CA ALA A 165 21.61 4.76 -3.34
C ALA A 165 20.56 5.15 -4.40
N SER A 166 20.98 5.37 -5.65
CA SER A 166 20.07 5.69 -6.75
C SER A 166 19.10 4.53 -7.07
N LYS A 167 19.53 3.26 -6.95
CA LYS A 167 18.63 2.11 -7.10
C LYS A 167 17.56 2.07 -6.00
N ASP A 168 17.94 2.39 -4.77
CA ASP A 168 17.00 2.45 -3.65
C ASP A 168 15.99 3.59 -3.85
N GLU A 169 16.44 4.78 -4.28
CA GLU A 169 15.53 5.88 -4.66
C GLU A 169 14.57 5.48 -5.78
N VAL A 170 15.05 4.82 -6.84
CA VAL A 170 14.20 4.34 -7.94
C VAL A 170 13.18 3.32 -7.44
N LYS A 171 13.56 2.44 -6.51
CA LYS A 171 12.66 1.47 -5.92
C LYS A 171 11.55 2.15 -5.10
N GLU A 172 11.88 3.16 -4.31
CA GLU A 172 10.90 3.96 -3.57
C GLU A 172 9.95 4.69 -4.52
N VAL A 173 10.46 5.28 -5.60
CA VAL A 173 9.63 5.94 -6.63
C VAL A 173 8.69 4.94 -7.31
N LEU A 174 9.16 3.73 -7.65
CA LEU A 174 8.31 2.70 -8.24
C LEU A 174 7.21 2.25 -7.28
N GLN A 175 7.53 2.07 -6.00
CA GLN A 175 6.52 1.74 -5.00
C GLN A 175 5.49 2.86 -4.85
N ALA A 176 5.92 4.12 -4.81
CA ALA A 176 5.01 5.27 -4.76
C ALA A 176 4.11 5.34 -5.99
N LEU A 177 4.62 5.00 -7.18
CA LEU A 177 3.83 4.93 -8.41
C LEU A 177 2.83 3.77 -8.39
N GLU A 178 3.18 2.61 -7.82
CA GLU A 178 2.25 1.49 -7.62
C GLU A 178 1.11 1.88 -6.66
N GLU A 179 1.44 2.52 -5.54
CA GLU A 179 0.45 3.02 -4.58
C GLU A 179 -0.47 4.07 -5.23
N LEU A 180 0.08 4.96 -6.06
CA LEU A 180 -0.70 5.97 -6.78
C LEU A 180 -1.60 5.35 -7.84
N ALA A 181 -1.15 4.30 -8.53
CA ALA A 181 -1.95 3.55 -9.50
C ALA A 181 -3.15 2.87 -8.84
N VAL A 182 -2.95 2.22 -7.69
CA VAL A 182 -4.04 1.61 -6.90
C VAL A 182 -5.01 2.68 -6.39
N ASN A 183 -4.49 3.82 -5.94
CA ASN A 183 -5.33 4.94 -5.50
C ASN A 183 -6.21 5.48 -6.64
N TYR A 184 -5.63 5.63 -7.84
CA TYR A 184 -6.35 6.09 -9.02
C TYR A 184 -7.43 5.10 -9.45
N ASP A 185 -7.13 3.80 -9.47
CA ASP A 185 -8.08 2.74 -9.84
C ASP A 185 -9.31 2.76 -8.91
N GLN A 186 -9.06 2.87 -7.60
CA GLN A 186 -10.13 3.00 -6.63
C GLN A 186 -10.91 4.31 -6.78
N LYS A 187 -10.23 5.45 -6.97
CA LYS A 187 -10.94 6.72 -7.21
C LYS A 187 -11.80 6.66 -8.46
N SER A 188 -11.36 5.95 -9.50
CA SER A 188 -12.14 5.69 -10.69
C SER A 188 -13.40 4.87 -10.35
N GLN A 189 -13.26 3.81 -9.55
CA GLN A 189 -14.39 2.99 -9.10
C GLN A 189 -15.40 3.79 -8.26
N GLU A 190 -14.92 4.61 -7.31
CA GLU A 190 -15.77 5.49 -6.50
C GLU A 190 -16.56 6.47 -7.38
N VAL A 191 -15.94 7.02 -8.43
CA VAL A 191 -16.64 7.91 -9.38
C VAL A 191 -17.71 7.14 -10.14
N GLU A 192 -17.42 5.92 -10.60
CA GLU A 192 -18.40 5.09 -11.31
C GLU A 192 -19.61 4.74 -10.42
N ASP A 193 -19.37 4.38 -9.16
CA ASP A 193 -20.43 4.06 -8.20
C ASP A 193 -21.29 5.29 -7.90
N ARG A 194 -20.66 6.47 -7.74
CA ARG A 194 -21.38 7.74 -7.59
C ARG A 194 -22.20 8.08 -8.82
N THR A 195 -21.69 7.85 -10.03
CA THR A 195 -22.46 8.06 -11.26
C THR A 195 -23.69 7.18 -11.29
N LYS A 196 -23.58 5.89 -10.90
CA LYS A 196 -24.75 4.98 -10.81
C LYS A 196 -25.78 5.45 -9.78
N GLU A 197 -25.34 5.93 -8.62
CA GLU A 197 -26.23 6.53 -7.62
C GLU A 197 -26.96 7.76 -8.18
N PHE A 198 -26.24 8.63 -8.90
CA PHE A 198 -26.84 9.81 -9.53
C PHE A 198 -27.85 9.44 -10.62
N GLU A 199 -27.56 8.44 -11.45
CA GLU A 199 -28.49 7.93 -12.46
C GLU A 199 -29.76 7.38 -11.82
N ALA A 200 -29.65 6.57 -10.77
CA ALA A 200 -30.80 6.03 -10.04
C ALA A 200 -31.68 7.13 -9.42
N ILE A 201 -31.07 8.15 -8.80
CA ILE A 201 -31.80 9.31 -8.26
C ILE A 201 -32.46 10.11 -9.38
N SER A 202 -31.79 10.26 -10.53
CA SER A 202 -32.35 10.96 -11.69
C SER A 202 -33.58 10.23 -12.25
N GLU A 203 -33.54 8.90 -12.32
CA GLU A 203 -34.68 8.07 -12.72
C GLU A 203 -35.83 8.19 -11.71
N GLU A 204 -35.56 8.12 -10.41
CA GLU A 204 -36.58 8.30 -9.38
C GLU A 204 -37.22 9.69 -9.48
N LEU A 205 -36.42 10.74 -9.69
CA LEU A 205 -36.92 12.10 -9.86
C LEU A 205 -37.82 12.22 -11.10
N SER A 206 -37.42 11.60 -12.20
CA SER A 206 -38.23 11.54 -13.44
C SER A 206 -39.56 10.82 -13.19
N GLN A 207 -39.53 9.70 -12.46
CA GLN A 207 -40.74 8.96 -12.09
C GLN A 207 -41.65 9.78 -11.16
N LYS A 208 -41.09 10.49 -10.17
CA LYS A 208 -41.88 11.39 -9.31
C LYS A 208 -42.50 12.55 -10.11
N SER A 209 -41.78 13.08 -11.09
CA SER A 209 -42.29 14.12 -11.99
C SER A 209 -43.48 13.63 -12.83
N SER A 210 -43.44 12.41 -13.34
CA SER A 210 -44.56 11.83 -14.09
C SER A 210 -45.79 11.57 -13.22
N VAL A 211 -45.59 11.07 -11.99
CA VAL A 211 -46.67 10.91 -11.00
C VAL A 211 -47.30 12.25 -10.64
N LEU A 212 -46.49 13.30 -10.43
CA LEU A 212 -47.00 14.65 -10.16
C LEU A 212 -47.83 15.20 -11.32
N SER A 213 -47.39 15.01 -12.57
CA SER A 213 -48.18 15.40 -13.74
C SER A 213 -49.51 14.65 -13.82
N SER A 214 -49.53 13.36 -13.47
CA SER A 214 -50.77 12.57 -13.41
C SER A 214 -51.72 13.13 -12.35
N LEU A 215 -51.23 13.38 -11.14
CA LEU A 215 -52.01 13.95 -10.04
C LEU A 215 -52.56 15.34 -10.37
N ASP A 216 -51.78 16.19 -11.04
CA ASP A 216 -52.24 17.50 -11.48
C ASP A 216 -53.37 17.39 -12.52
N SER A 217 -53.27 16.41 -13.44
CA SER A 217 -54.33 16.12 -14.40
C SER A 217 -55.63 15.62 -13.74
N GLU A 218 -55.53 14.80 -12.68
CA GLU A 218 -56.68 14.34 -11.90
C GLU A 218 -57.31 15.49 -11.11
N LEU A 219 -56.48 16.35 -10.49
CA LEU A 219 -56.93 17.54 -9.79
C LEU A 219 -57.70 18.48 -10.73
N GLN A 220 -57.21 18.64 -11.96
CA GLN A 220 -57.88 19.47 -12.96
C GLN A 220 -59.25 18.90 -13.35
N LYS A 221 -59.36 17.58 -13.55
CA LYS A 221 -60.64 16.91 -13.79
C LYS A 221 -61.61 17.10 -12.62
N LEU A 222 -61.14 16.98 -11.37
CA LEU A 222 -61.97 17.22 -10.18
C LEU A 222 -62.45 18.67 -10.09
N LYS A 223 -61.60 19.65 -10.42
CA LYS A 223 -62.00 21.07 -10.50
C LYS A 223 -63.07 21.29 -11.57
N GLU A 224 -62.92 20.69 -12.75
CA GLU A 224 -63.92 20.76 -13.82
C GLU A 224 -65.25 20.15 -13.40
N MET A 225 -65.24 18.96 -12.77
CA MET A 225 -66.44 18.31 -12.24
C MET A 225 -67.11 19.16 -11.14
N SER A 226 -66.33 19.74 -10.23
CA SER A 226 -66.83 20.64 -9.18
C SER A 226 -67.47 21.89 -9.76
N ASN A 227 -66.85 22.50 -10.76
CA ASN A 227 -67.40 23.67 -11.46
C ASN A 227 -68.69 23.32 -12.22
N HIS A 228 -68.75 22.13 -12.85
CA HIS A 228 -69.96 21.65 -13.50
C HIS A 228 -71.11 21.45 -12.50
N GLN A 229 -70.84 20.85 -11.33
CA GLN A 229 -71.83 20.71 -10.26
C GLN A 229 -72.32 22.07 -9.76
N LYS A 230 -71.41 23.04 -9.53
CA LYS A 230 -71.79 24.41 -9.15
C LYS A 230 -72.70 25.04 -10.20
N LYS A 231 -72.33 24.96 -11.47
CA LYS A 231 -73.12 25.48 -12.58
C LYS A 231 -74.53 24.88 -12.60
N ARG A 232 -74.63 23.55 -12.48
CA ARG A 232 -75.92 22.83 -12.41
C ARG A 232 -76.78 23.30 -11.23
N VAL A 233 -76.20 23.45 -10.04
CA VAL A 233 -76.91 23.95 -8.85
C VAL A 233 -77.38 25.39 -9.05
N THR A 234 -76.54 26.25 -9.62
CA THR A 234 -76.91 27.63 -9.95
C THR A 234 -78.06 27.67 -10.96
N GLU A 235 -78.00 26.87 -12.02
CA GLU A 235 -79.08 26.77 -13.02
C GLU A 235 -80.39 26.28 -12.38
N MET A 236 -80.34 25.26 -11.52
CA MET A 236 -81.51 24.78 -10.77
C MET A 236 -82.08 25.87 -9.86
N MET A 237 -81.23 26.60 -9.13
CA MET A 237 -81.67 27.69 -8.25
C MET A 237 -82.26 28.86 -9.04
N SER A 238 -81.66 29.22 -10.18
CA SER A 238 -82.20 30.24 -11.09
C SER A 238 -83.56 29.83 -11.66
N SER A 239 -83.75 28.55 -12.02
CA SER A 239 -85.06 28.02 -12.44
C SER A 239 -86.10 28.17 -11.34
N LEU A 240 -85.77 27.75 -10.10
CA LEU A 240 -86.68 27.88 -8.96
C LEU A 240 -87.04 29.35 -8.66
N LEU A 241 -86.06 30.26 -8.71
CA LEU A 241 -86.32 31.70 -8.52
C LEU A 241 -87.19 32.27 -9.64
N LYS A 242 -87.04 31.79 -10.88
CA LYS A 242 -87.91 32.17 -12.00
C LYS A 242 -89.34 31.67 -11.77
N ASP A 243 -89.52 30.41 -11.40
CA ASP A 243 -90.84 29.84 -11.09
C ASP A 243 -91.51 30.61 -9.94
N LEU A 244 -90.75 30.98 -8.90
CA LEU A 244 -91.23 31.82 -7.79
C LEU A 244 -91.59 33.25 -8.24
N ALA A 245 -90.82 33.85 -9.15
CA ALA A 245 -91.14 35.16 -9.71
C ALA A 245 -92.41 35.10 -10.58
N GLU A 246 -92.59 34.05 -11.39
CA GLU A 246 -93.82 33.81 -12.16
C GLU A 246 -95.04 33.63 -11.24
N ILE A 247 -94.89 32.90 -10.12
CA ILE A 247 -95.93 32.81 -9.06
C ILE A 247 -96.20 34.19 -8.44
N GLY A 248 -95.15 34.97 -8.13
CA GLY A 248 -95.30 36.31 -7.56
C GLY A 248 -96.06 37.27 -8.48
N ILE A 249 -95.82 37.18 -9.79
CA ILE A 249 -96.57 37.90 -10.83
C ILE A 249 -98.02 37.43 -10.88
N ALA A 250 -98.28 36.11 -10.84
CA ALA A 250 -99.63 35.55 -10.82
C ALA A 250 -100.43 35.91 -9.56
N VAL A 251 -99.74 36.17 -8.44
CA VAL A 251 -100.32 36.55 -7.14
C VAL A 251 -100.42 38.08 -6.96
N GLY A 252 -99.79 38.89 -7.83
CA GLY A 252 -99.98 40.34 -7.90
C GLY A 252 -99.09 41.22 -7.00
N SER A 253 -97.86 40.79 -6.68
CA SER A 253 -96.92 41.56 -5.84
C SER A 253 -95.71 42.06 -6.65
N ASN A 254 -95.51 43.39 -6.74
CA ASN A 254 -94.73 44.04 -7.82
C ASN A 254 -93.58 44.97 -7.38
N ASP A 255 -93.04 44.88 -6.16
CA ASP A 255 -92.09 45.89 -5.65
C ASP A 255 -90.75 45.34 -5.15
N ILE A 256 -89.76 45.21 -6.04
CA ILE A 256 -88.33 45.37 -5.69
C ILE A 256 -87.58 46.00 -6.87
N LYS A 257 -87.48 47.34 -6.90
CA LYS A 257 -86.51 48.09 -7.71
C LYS A 257 -85.50 48.76 -6.78
N GLN A 258 -84.21 48.51 -7.04
CA GLN A 258 -83.09 49.21 -6.43
C GLN A 258 -82.95 50.62 -7.03
N HIS A 259 -82.62 51.62 -6.21
CA HIS A 259 -81.97 52.84 -6.67
C HIS A 259 -80.92 53.32 -5.67
N GLU A 260 -79.76 53.62 -6.23
CA GLU A 260 -78.49 54.07 -5.65
C GLU A 260 -78.53 55.57 -5.26
N GLY A 261 -77.63 55.95 -4.34
CA GLY A 261 -77.11 57.31 -4.24
C GLY A 261 -77.03 57.91 -2.82
N SER A 262 -76.04 57.51 -2.01
CA SER A 262 -75.50 58.30 -0.86
C SER A 262 -74.24 57.70 -0.20
N GLY A 263 -73.73 56.58 -0.68
CA GLY A 263 -73.09 55.63 0.23
C GLY A 263 -71.57 55.56 0.27
N LEU A 264 -70.76 56.27 -0.54
CA LEU A 264 -69.34 55.87 -0.74
C LEU A 264 -68.51 55.60 0.55
N ILE A 265 -68.78 56.30 1.65
CA ILE A 265 -68.18 56.00 2.97
C ILE A 265 -68.84 54.78 3.65
N ASP A 266 -70.16 54.67 3.57
CA ASP A 266 -70.93 53.52 4.02
C ASP A 266 -70.66 52.26 3.17
N GLU A 267 -70.28 52.42 1.90
CA GLU A 267 -69.86 51.37 0.96
C GLU A 267 -68.48 50.87 1.34
N GLU A 268 -67.52 51.73 1.67
CA GLU A 268 -66.23 51.31 2.21
C GLU A 268 -66.36 50.61 3.57
N PHE A 269 -67.21 51.13 4.48
CA PHE A 269 -67.55 50.45 5.74
C PHE A 269 -68.32 49.14 5.53
N THR A 270 -69.13 49.05 4.48
CA THR A 270 -69.84 47.84 4.10
C THR A 270 -68.90 46.83 3.47
N VAL A 271 -67.94 47.25 2.63
CA VAL A 271 -66.86 46.41 2.08
C VAL A 271 -66.00 45.87 3.21
N ALA A 272 -65.60 46.70 4.18
CA ALA A 272 -64.87 46.26 5.37
C ALA A 272 -65.70 45.28 6.23
N ARG A 273 -66.99 45.56 6.49
CA ARG A 273 -67.91 44.65 7.21
C ARG A 273 -68.13 43.33 6.47
N LEU A 274 -68.20 43.37 5.14
CA LEU A 274 -68.32 42.19 4.28
C LEU A 274 -67.02 41.38 4.29
N TYR A 275 -65.86 42.03 4.27
CA TYR A 275 -64.56 41.37 4.38
C TYR A 275 -64.39 40.72 5.76
N ILE A 276 -64.75 41.42 6.84
CA ILE A 276 -64.78 40.87 8.20
C ILE A 276 -65.79 39.72 8.32
N SER A 277 -66.98 39.85 7.72
CA SER A 277 -67.98 38.78 7.70
C SER A 277 -67.49 37.56 6.92
N LYS A 278 -66.79 37.78 5.80
CA LYS A 278 -66.17 36.73 4.98
C LYS A 278 -65.04 36.04 5.76
N MET A 279 -64.15 36.80 6.40
CA MET A 279 -63.12 36.23 7.27
C MET A 279 -63.75 35.45 8.43
N LYS A 280 -64.83 35.96 9.03
CA LYS A 280 -65.57 35.26 10.09
C LYS A 280 -66.18 33.94 9.61
N THR A 281 -66.74 33.90 8.39
CA THR A 281 -67.29 32.65 7.83
C THR A 281 -66.19 31.68 7.40
N GLU A 282 -65.08 32.17 6.87
CA GLU A 282 -63.89 31.37 6.55
C GLU A 282 -63.28 30.75 7.83
N VAL A 283 -63.08 31.54 8.89
CA VAL A 283 -62.61 31.03 10.19
C VAL A 283 -63.60 30.02 10.76
N LYS A 284 -64.91 30.27 10.71
CA LYS A 284 -65.93 29.28 11.14
C LYS A 284 -65.85 27.98 10.34
N THR A 285 -65.61 28.07 9.03
CA THR A 285 -65.48 26.90 8.15
C THR A 285 -64.20 26.14 8.46
N MET A 286 -63.09 26.84 8.70
CA MET A 286 -61.82 26.25 9.10
C MET A 286 -61.93 25.55 10.45
N VAL A 287 -62.60 26.17 11.45
CA VAL A 287 -62.89 25.53 12.74
C VAL A 287 -63.75 24.28 12.56
N LYS A 288 -64.77 24.30 11.70
CA LYS A 288 -65.56 23.09 11.39
C LYS A 288 -64.70 22.01 10.75
N ARG A 289 -63.81 22.37 9.82
CA ARG A 289 -62.88 21.44 9.18
C ARG A 289 -61.88 20.84 10.17
N CYS A 290 -61.32 21.65 11.07
CA CYS A 290 -60.43 21.15 12.13
C CYS A 290 -61.17 20.18 13.04
N LYS A 291 -62.40 20.49 13.48
CA LYS A 291 -63.22 19.57 14.27
C LYS A 291 -63.55 18.27 13.52
N GLN A 292 -63.79 18.35 12.22
CA GLN A 292 -64.01 17.16 11.39
C GLN A 292 -62.75 16.31 11.27
N LEU A 293 -61.58 16.94 11.10
CA LEU A 293 -60.29 16.24 11.06
C LEU A 293 -59.95 15.62 12.41
N GLU A 294 -60.19 16.31 13.52
CA GLU A 294 -60.07 15.77 14.88
C GLU A 294 -61.01 14.57 15.09
N GLY A 295 -62.25 14.64 14.62
CA GLY A 295 -63.19 13.52 14.65
C GLY A 295 -62.70 12.33 13.83
N THR A 296 -62.23 12.58 12.60
CA THR A 296 -61.69 11.53 11.71
C THR A 296 -60.41 10.90 12.29
N GLN A 297 -59.54 11.71 12.91
CA GLN A 297 -58.33 11.23 13.58
C GLN A 297 -58.69 10.35 14.79
N SER A 298 -59.69 10.76 15.58
CA SER A 298 -60.19 9.99 16.72
C SER A 298 -60.78 8.64 16.27
N GLU A 299 -61.58 8.64 15.21
CA GLU A 299 -62.12 7.41 14.60
C GLU A 299 -61.00 6.50 14.05
N SER A 300 -59.99 7.07 13.40
CA SER A 300 -58.83 6.33 12.91
C SER A 300 -58.02 5.70 14.04
N ASN A 301 -57.80 6.43 15.13
CA ASN A 301 -57.11 5.89 16.32
C ASN A 301 -57.94 4.77 16.96
N LYS A 302 -59.26 4.95 17.10
CA LYS A 302 -60.13 3.90 17.64
C LYS A 302 -60.09 2.63 16.78
N LYS A 303 -60.07 2.77 15.46
CA LYS A 303 -59.94 1.64 14.53
C LYS A 303 -58.57 0.95 14.64
N MET A 304 -57.51 1.73 14.87
CA MET A 304 -56.18 1.19 15.14
C MET A 304 -56.16 0.37 16.43
N ASP A 305 -56.75 0.88 17.51
CA ASP A 305 -56.86 0.17 18.79
C ASP A 305 -57.71 -1.11 18.66
N GLU A 306 -58.81 -1.07 17.91
CA GLU A 306 -59.63 -2.24 17.60
C GLU A 306 -58.82 -3.31 16.84
N ASN A 307 -58.06 -2.91 15.82
CA ASN A 307 -57.18 -3.81 15.08
C ASN A 307 -56.05 -4.40 15.95
N GLU A 308 -55.46 -3.61 16.85
CA GLU A 308 -54.44 -4.10 17.79
C GLU A 308 -55.03 -5.15 18.75
N ASN A 309 -56.24 -4.94 19.24
CA ASN A 309 -56.96 -5.90 20.08
C ASN A 309 -57.30 -7.19 19.31
N GLU A 310 -57.77 -7.08 18.06
CA GLU A 310 -58.04 -8.24 17.20
C GLU A 310 -56.77 -9.02 16.86
N LEU A 311 -55.65 -8.32 16.63
CA LEU A 311 -54.35 -8.94 16.40
C LEU A 311 -53.87 -9.69 17.64
N ALA A 312 -53.99 -9.09 18.83
CA ALA A 312 -53.67 -9.74 20.10
C ALA A 312 -54.54 -10.99 20.34
N ALA A 313 -55.85 -10.92 20.03
CA ALA A 313 -56.75 -12.07 20.12
C ALA A 313 -56.37 -13.18 19.13
N CYS A 314 -55.96 -12.84 17.91
CA CYS A 314 -55.46 -13.81 16.93
C CYS A 314 -54.16 -14.48 17.40
N GLN A 315 -53.20 -13.71 17.91
CA GLN A 315 -51.94 -14.24 18.46
C GLN A 315 -52.20 -15.20 19.62
N LEU A 316 -53.12 -14.85 20.53
CA LEU A 316 -53.52 -15.75 21.62
C LEU A 316 -54.13 -17.05 21.10
N ARG A 317 -55.01 -16.98 20.08
CA ARG A 317 -55.62 -18.16 19.47
C ARG A 317 -54.57 -19.06 18.81
N ILE A 318 -53.57 -18.48 18.15
CA ILE A 318 -52.44 -19.23 17.58
C ILE A 318 -51.68 -19.95 18.69
N SER A 319 -51.29 -19.25 19.75
CA SER A 319 -50.57 -19.85 20.89
C SER A 319 -51.36 -20.99 21.55
N GLN A 320 -52.69 -20.85 21.67
CA GLN A 320 -53.57 -21.92 22.15
C GLN A 320 -53.58 -23.14 21.22
N HIS A 321 -53.66 -22.93 19.90
CA HIS A 321 -53.59 -24.02 18.93
C HIS A 321 -52.23 -24.71 18.92
N GLU A 322 -51.13 -23.97 19.02
CA GLU A 322 -49.78 -24.51 19.14
C GLU A 322 -49.64 -25.41 20.38
N ALA A 323 -50.14 -24.96 21.54
CA ALA A 323 -50.15 -25.77 22.76
C ALA A 323 -50.99 -27.04 22.62
N LYS A 324 -52.15 -26.95 21.94
CA LYS A 324 -53.02 -28.10 21.67
C LYS A 324 -52.40 -29.09 20.69
N ILE A 325 -51.72 -28.61 19.64
CA ILE A 325 -50.98 -29.47 18.72
C ILE A 325 -49.89 -30.21 19.49
N LYS A 326 -49.12 -29.51 20.33
CA LYS A 326 -48.08 -30.12 21.14
C LYS A 326 -48.61 -31.24 22.04
N SER A 327 -49.71 -31.00 22.76
CA SER A 327 -50.29 -32.02 23.65
C SER A 327 -50.90 -33.21 22.89
N LEU A 328 -51.52 -32.97 21.73
CA LEU A 328 -52.02 -34.05 20.87
C LEU A 328 -50.89 -34.87 20.26
N THR A 329 -49.79 -34.24 19.87
CA THR A 329 -48.59 -34.94 19.38
C THR A 329 -47.97 -35.82 20.46
N GLU A 330 -47.87 -35.32 21.70
CA GLU A 330 -47.40 -36.11 22.85
C GLU A 330 -48.34 -37.30 23.14
N TYR A 331 -49.66 -37.08 23.07
CA TYR A 331 -50.65 -38.16 23.21
C TYR A 331 -50.53 -39.21 22.10
N LEU A 332 -50.40 -38.80 20.84
CA LEU A 332 -50.23 -39.69 19.70
C LEU A 332 -48.96 -40.54 19.84
N GLN A 333 -47.85 -39.94 20.25
CA GLN A 333 -46.60 -40.66 20.50
C GLN A 333 -46.75 -41.73 21.59
N ASN A 334 -47.49 -41.43 22.67
CA ASN A 334 -47.78 -42.39 23.73
C ASN A 334 -48.68 -43.54 23.25
N VAL A 335 -49.70 -43.23 22.44
CA VAL A 335 -50.56 -44.25 21.82
C VAL A 335 -49.74 -45.15 20.87
N GLU A 336 -48.85 -44.59 20.05
CA GLU A 336 -48.00 -45.37 19.14
C GLU A 336 -47.02 -46.26 19.92
N GLN A 337 -46.43 -45.75 21.01
CA GLN A 337 -45.60 -46.56 21.90
C GLN A 337 -46.39 -47.73 22.51
N LYS A 338 -47.63 -47.49 22.94
CA LYS A 338 -48.51 -48.53 23.49
C LYS A 338 -48.96 -49.53 22.44
N LYS A 339 -49.23 -49.08 21.21
CA LYS A 339 -49.54 -49.92 20.06
C LYS A 339 -48.36 -50.86 19.75
N ARG A 340 -47.14 -50.32 19.66
CA ARG A 340 -45.92 -51.13 19.45
C ARG A 340 -45.74 -52.18 20.56
N GLN A 341 -45.98 -51.82 21.82
CA GLN A 341 -45.92 -52.77 22.93
C GLN A 341 -46.98 -53.88 22.81
N LEU A 342 -48.18 -53.55 22.34
CA LEU A 342 -49.24 -54.53 22.11
C LEU A 342 -48.95 -55.42 20.90
N GLU A 343 -48.36 -54.89 19.83
CA GLU A 343 -47.89 -55.66 18.68
C GLU A 343 -46.83 -56.67 19.11
N GLU A 344 -45.83 -56.26 19.88
CA GLU A 344 -44.82 -57.16 20.46
C GLU A 344 -45.45 -58.27 21.33
N ASN A 345 -46.49 -57.94 22.11
CA ASN A 345 -47.22 -58.93 22.90
C ASN A 345 -48.07 -59.89 22.04
N VAL A 346 -48.69 -59.40 20.96
CA VAL A 346 -49.46 -60.21 20.02
C VAL A 346 -48.53 -61.16 19.26
N ASP A 347 -47.37 -60.70 18.83
CA ASP A 347 -46.37 -61.54 18.17
C ASP A 347 -45.87 -62.65 19.11
N SER A 348 -45.61 -62.32 20.38
CA SER A 348 -45.25 -63.29 21.42
C SER A 348 -46.37 -64.34 21.65
N LEU A 349 -47.62 -63.90 21.80
CA LEU A 349 -48.76 -64.80 21.97
C LEU A 349 -49.02 -65.65 20.73
N ASN A 350 -48.82 -65.10 19.53
CA ASN A 350 -48.93 -65.86 18.28
C ASN A 350 -47.83 -66.93 18.21
N GLU A 351 -46.61 -66.63 18.64
CA GLU A 351 -45.52 -67.61 18.73
C GLU A 351 -45.89 -68.76 19.68
N GLU A 352 -46.49 -68.44 20.85
CA GLU A 352 -47.02 -69.43 21.79
C GLU A 352 -48.22 -70.23 21.24
N LEU A 353 -49.12 -69.59 20.51
CA LEU A 353 -50.30 -70.23 19.90
C LEU A 353 -49.88 -71.17 18.78
N VAL A 354 -48.93 -70.77 17.92
CA VAL A 354 -48.35 -71.64 16.88
C VAL A 354 -47.65 -72.83 17.52
N LYS A 355 -46.89 -72.61 18.60
CA LYS A 355 -46.25 -73.68 19.36
C LYS A 355 -47.26 -74.65 19.96
N SER A 356 -48.34 -74.14 20.55
CA SER A 356 -49.42 -74.95 21.14
C SER A 356 -50.24 -75.69 20.09
N SER A 357 -50.58 -75.05 18.97
CA SER A 357 -51.32 -75.67 17.86
C SER A 357 -50.48 -76.71 17.12
N ALA A 358 -49.16 -76.50 16.98
CA ALA A 358 -48.24 -77.52 16.48
C ALA A 358 -48.22 -78.73 17.43
N GLN A 359 -48.23 -78.49 18.74
CA GLN A 359 -48.30 -79.55 19.75
C GLN A 359 -49.65 -80.28 19.74
N GLU A 360 -50.76 -79.55 19.52
CA GLU A 360 -52.11 -80.08 19.47
C GLU A 360 -52.40 -80.83 18.15
N LYS A 361 -51.86 -80.39 17.00
CA LYS A 361 -51.95 -81.13 15.73
C LYS A 361 -51.13 -82.43 15.73
N VAL A 362 -49.99 -82.44 16.42
CA VAL A 362 -49.25 -83.69 16.69
C VAL A 362 -50.12 -84.68 17.48
N HIS A 363 -50.96 -84.19 18.39
CA HIS A 363 -51.91 -85.02 19.16
C HIS A 363 -53.22 -85.34 18.42
N ALA A 364 -53.74 -84.45 17.56
CA ALA A 364 -55.02 -84.62 16.88
C ALA A 364 -54.90 -85.49 15.62
N MET A 365 -53.74 -85.52 14.95
CA MET A 365 -53.47 -86.52 13.89
C MET A 365 -53.49 -87.96 14.41
N GLU A 366 -53.54 -88.18 15.72
CA GLU A 366 -53.75 -89.50 16.33
C GLU A 366 -55.23 -89.95 16.34
N LYS A 367 -56.23 -89.10 16.02
CA LYS A 367 -57.67 -89.49 16.07
C LYS A 367 -58.60 -88.83 15.02
N GLU A 368 -58.93 -89.63 13.99
CA GLU A 368 -60.25 -89.80 13.29
C GLU A 368 -60.97 -88.70 12.44
N ASN A 369 -61.16 -89.04 11.15
CA ASN A 369 -62.38 -89.08 10.28
C ASN A 369 -63.17 -87.81 9.88
N GLU A 370 -63.84 -87.76 8.71
CA GLU A 370 -63.33 -87.29 7.40
C GLU A 370 -64.44 -86.73 6.47
N ILE A 371 -65.75 -86.73 6.81
CA ILE A 371 -66.80 -86.42 5.79
C ILE A 371 -67.88 -85.38 6.20
N GLN A 372 -68.23 -85.18 7.49
CA GLN A 372 -69.06 -84.02 7.91
C GLN A 372 -68.27 -82.70 7.93
N THR A 373 -66.95 -82.83 7.96
CA THR A 373 -65.94 -81.79 7.89
C THR A 373 -65.98 -81.02 6.57
N ALA A 374 -66.29 -81.65 5.43
CA ALA A 374 -66.06 -81.03 4.12
C ALA A 374 -66.91 -79.78 3.81
N ASN A 375 -68.21 -79.77 4.17
CA ASN A 375 -69.09 -78.62 3.89
C ASN A 375 -68.91 -77.49 4.91
N GLU A 376 -68.76 -77.80 6.20
CA GLU A 376 -68.43 -76.80 7.22
C GLU A 376 -67.03 -76.23 7.01
N VAL A 377 -66.06 -77.04 6.59
CA VAL A 377 -64.72 -76.59 6.17
C VAL A 377 -64.82 -75.71 4.93
N LYS A 378 -65.66 -76.04 3.94
CA LYS A 378 -65.81 -75.20 2.74
C LYS A 378 -66.40 -73.82 3.08
N GLU A 379 -67.45 -73.75 3.90
CA GLU A 379 -68.04 -72.47 4.30
C GLU A 379 -67.11 -71.66 5.22
N ALA A 380 -66.37 -72.33 6.10
CA ALA A 380 -65.33 -71.71 6.92
C ALA A 380 -64.17 -71.17 6.07
N VAL A 381 -63.74 -71.93 5.05
CA VAL A 381 -62.71 -71.51 4.08
C VAL A 381 -63.21 -70.33 3.25
N ASP A 382 -64.47 -70.31 2.80
CA ASP A 382 -65.03 -69.20 2.04
C ASP A 382 -65.16 -67.91 2.88
N LYS A 383 -65.59 -68.02 4.15
CA LYS A 383 -65.59 -66.89 5.10
C LYS A 383 -64.17 -66.43 5.42
N GLN A 384 -63.22 -67.36 5.57
CA GLN A 384 -61.82 -67.05 5.80
C GLN A 384 -61.20 -66.33 4.59
N ILE A 385 -61.48 -66.78 3.37
CA ILE A 385 -61.03 -66.11 2.13
C ILE A 385 -61.64 -64.70 2.00
N HIS A 386 -62.93 -64.54 2.31
CA HIS A 386 -63.58 -63.22 2.28
C HIS A 386 -63.02 -62.28 3.37
N SER A 387 -62.81 -62.79 4.59
CA SER A 387 -62.19 -62.04 5.68
C SER A 387 -60.76 -61.62 5.35
N HIS A 388 -59.95 -62.53 4.78
CA HIS A 388 -58.60 -62.20 4.29
C HIS A 388 -58.63 -61.17 3.16
N ARG A 389 -59.55 -61.29 2.20
CA ARG A 389 -59.71 -60.28 1.12
C ARG A 389 -60.05 -58.91 1.68
N ASP A 390 -60.98 -58.82 2.61
CA ASP A 390 -61.42 -57.55 3.20
C ASP A 390 -60.31 -56.93 4.08
N ALA A 391 -59.58 -57.75 4.84
CA ALA A 391 -58.41 -57.33 5.61
C ALA A 391 -57.28 -56.80 4.71
N HIS A 392 -56.95 -57.53 3.64
CA HIS A 392 -55.95 -57.07 2.66
C HIS A 392 -56.40 -55.79 1.95
N GLN A 393 -57.67 -55.67 1.59
CA GLN A 393 -58.21 -54.45 0.97
C GLN A 393 -58.07 -53.25 1.90
N LYS A 394 -58.42 -53.40 3.19
CA LYS A 394 -58.23 -52.36 4.22
C LYS A 394 -56.76 -52.00 4.42
N GLN A 395 -55.87 -52.99 4.44
CA GLN A 395 -54.43 -52.77 4.57
C GLN A 395 -53.87 -52.01 3.37
N ILE A 396 -54.28 -52.35 2.15
CA ILE A 396 -53.88 -51.64 0.92
C ILE A 396 -54.39 -50.19 0.95
N SER A 397 -55.63 -49.96 1.36
CA SER A 397 -56.16 -48.60 1.53
C SER A 397 -55.38 -47.79 2.56
N SER A 398 -55.09 -48.37 3.73
CA SER A 398 -54.28 -47.71 4.77
C SER A 398 -52.87 -47.37 4.28
N LEU A 399 -52.23 -48.28 3.52
CA LEU A 399 -50.90 -48.05 2.96
C LEU A 399 -50.91 -46.97 1.88
N ARG A 400 -51.98 -46.85 1.09
CA ARG A 400 -52.15 -45.76 0.12
C ARG A 400 -52.30 -44.42 0.80
N ASP A 401 -53.15 -44.33 1.84
CA ASP A 401 -53.33 -43.11 2.61
C ASP A 401 -52.03 -42.69 3.32
N GLU A 402 -51.26 -43.64 3.84
CA GLU A 402 -49.96 -43.38 4.45
C GLU A 402 -48.91 -42.92 3.43
N LEU A 403 -48.95 -43.47 2.20
CA LEU A 403 -48.07 -43.06 1.11
C LEU A 403 -48.39 -41.64 0.63
N ASP A 404 -49.67 -41.31 0.46
CA ASP A 404 -50.14 -39.95 0.14
C ASP A 404 -49.75 -38.95 1.24
N HIS A 405 -49.83 -39.34 2.51
CA HIS A 405 -49.39 -38.49 3.62
C HIS A 405 -47.87 -38.26 3.60
N LYS A 406 -47.07 -39.31 3.34
CA LYS A 406 -45.62 -39.19 3.20
C LYS A 406 -45.23 -38.33 2.00
N GLU A 407 -45.92 -38.43 0.87
CA GLU A 407 -45.68 -37.55 -0.30
C GLU A 407 -45.97 -36.07 0.01
N LYS A 408 -47.07 -35.78 0.73
CA LYS A 408 -47.36 -34.41 1.19
C LYS A 408 -46.28 -33.88 2.12
N LEU A 409 -45.86 -34.69 3.11
CA LEU A 409 -44.80 -34.31 4.04
C LEU A 409 -43.46 -34.07 3.32
N ILE A 410 -43.12 -34.88 2.32
CA ILE A 410 -41.92 -34.69 1.50
C ILE A 410 -42.00 -33.34 0.76
N THR A 411 -43.15 -33.01 0.19
CA THR A 411 -43.37 -31.74 -0.53
C THR A 411 -43.23 -30.54 0.41
N GLU A 412 -43.85 -30.60 1.59
CA GLU A 412 -43.75 -29.55 2.62
C GLU A 412 -42.30 -29.38 3.12
N LEU A 413 -41.56 -30.47 3.32
CA LEU A 413 -40.16 -30.44 3.70
C LEU A 413 -39.26 -29.87 2.59
N GLN A 414 -39.57 -30.14 1.32
CA GLN A 414 -38.87 -29.56 0.17
C GLN A 414 -39.10 -28.04 0.09
N ASP A 415 -40.34 -27.59 0.23
CA ASP A 415 -40.68 -26.16 0.25
C ASP A 415 -40.01 -25.43 1.41
N LEU A 416 -40.01 -26.04 2.61
CA LEU A 416 -39.33 -25.49 3.78
C LEU A 416 -37.81 -25.40 3.56
N ASN A 417 -37.18 -26.43 2.99
CA ASN A 417 -35.76 -26.41 2.66
C ASN A 417 -35.42 -25.31 1.66
N GLN A 418 -36.25 -25.15 0.62
CA GLN A 418 -36.05 -24.10 -0.38
C GLN A 418 -36.17 -22.71 0.25
N LYS A 419 -37.13 -22.51 1.16
CA LYS A 419 -37.30 -21.27 1.91
C LYS A 419 -36.10 -20.96 2.81
N ILE A 420 -35.58 -21.96 3.52
CA ILE A 420 -34.39 -21.82 4.37
C ILE A 420 -33.16 -21.47 3.52
N MET A 421 -32.96 -22.13 2.36
CA MET A 421 -31.86 -21.81 1.46
C MET A 421 -31.91 -20.36 0.97
N LEU A 422 -33.10 -19.86 0.59
CA LEU A 422 -33.28 -18.47 0.15
C LEU A 422 -33.01 -17.47 1.27
N GLU A 423 -33.46 -17.74 2.50
CA GLU A 423 -33.12 -16.91 3.66
C GLU A 423 -31.62 -16.93 3.96
N GLN A 424 -30.97 -18.08 3.88
CA GLN A 424 -29.54 -18.20 4.11
C GLN A 424 -28.73 -17.41 3.06
N GLU A 425 -29.12 -17.47 1.79
CA GLU A 425 -28.48 -16.68 0.73
C GLU A 425 -28.72 -15.18 0.93
N ARG A 426 -29.95 -14.78 1.32
CA ARG A 426 -30.26 -13.38 1.66
C ARG A 426 -29.37 -12.87 2.78
N LEU A 427 -29.29 -13.62 3.89
CA LEU A 427 -28.43 -13.28 5.04
C LEU A 427 -26.95 -13.22 4.66
N ARG A 428 -26.48 -14.11 3.77
CA ARG A 428 -25.11 -14.09 3.27
C ARG A 428 -24.81 -12.81 2.49
N VAL A 429 -25.71 -12.42 1.59
CA VAL A 429 -25.59 -11.18 0.81
C VAL A 429 -25.62 -9.96 1.73
N ASP A 430 -26.53 -9.93 2.70
CA ASP A 430 -26.64 -8.83 3.66
C ASP A 430 -25.37 -8.72 4.54
N HIS A 431 -24.81 -9.86 4.97
CA HIS A 431 -23.54 -9.89 5.71
C HIS A 431 -22.38 -9.34 4.89
N GLU A 432 -22.25 -9.73 3.62
CA GLU A 432 -21.17 -9.25 2.76
C GLU A 432 -21.29 -7.74 2.47
N LYS A 433 -22.52 -7.24 2.28
CA LYS A 433 -22.80 -5.80 2.15
C LYS A 433 -22.42 -5.03 3.42
N LEU A 434 -22.78 -5.56 4.59
CA LEU A 434 -22.48 -4.92 5.87
C LEU A 434 -20.96 -4.88 6.11
N LYS A 435 -20.26 -5.96 5.80
CA LYS A 435 -18.80 -6.07 5.89
C LYS A 435 -18.09 -5.09 4.94
N SER A 436 -18.58 -4.96 3.70
CA SER A 436 -18.06 -3.96 2.76
C SER A 436 -18.25 -2.53 3.28
N THR A 437 -19.45 -2.23 3.82
CA THR A 437 -19.75 -0.92 4.42
C THR A 437 -18.86 -0.62 5.62
N ASP A 438 -18.56 -1.61 6.45
CA ASP A 438 -17.68 -1.48 7.61
C ASP A 438 -16.21 -1.22 7.21
N GLN A 439 -15.74 -1.91 6.17
CA GLN A 439 -14.40 -1.68 5.59
C GLN A 439 -14.28 -0.27 4.99
N GLU A 440 -15.29 0.19 4.25
CA GLU A 440 -15.37 1.54 3.68
C GLU A 440 -15.32 2.61 4.79
N LYS A 441 -16.11 2.43 5.86
CA LYS A 441 -16.11 3.33 7.02
C LYS A 441 -14.77 3.35 7.73
N SER A 442 -14.14 2.18 7.90
CA SER A 442 -12.82 2.05 8.53
C SER A 442 -11.74 2.76 7.71
N ARG A 443 -11.79 2.64 6.39
CA ARG A 443 -10.91 3.36 5.47
C ARG A 443 -11.09 4.86 5.57
N LYS A 444 -12.34 5.33 5.55
CA LYS A 444 -12.67 6.75 5.64
C LYS A 444 -12.26 7.35 6.98
N LEU A 445 -12.40 6.60 8.06
CA LEU A 445 -11.90 6.98 9.36
C LEU A 445 -10.37 7.15 9.35
N HIS A 446 -9.65 6.19 8.78
CA HIS A 446 -8.19 6.27 8.66
C HIS A 446 -7.73 7.49 7.85
N GLU A 447 -8.39 7.78 6.71
CA GLU A 447 -8.11 8.99 5.92
C GLU A 447 -8.34 10.28 6.72
N LEU A 448 -9.45 10.36 7.48
CA LEU A 448 -9.74 11.50 8.34
C LEU A 448 -8.70 11.66 9.46
N THR A 449 -8.24 10.56 10.06
CA THR A 449 -7.16 10.58 11.06
C THR A 449 -5.87 11.15 10.45
N VAL A 450 -5.45 10.66 9.28
CA VAL A 450 -4.24 11.17 8.60
C VAL A 450 -4.38 12.66 8.25
N MET A 451 -5.55 13.10 7.79
CA MET A 451 -5.82 14.51 7.53
C MET A 451 -5.76 15.36 8.81
N GLN A 452 -6.29 14.84 9.92
CA GLN A 452 -6.22 15.50 11.23
C GLN A 452 -4.76 15.63 11.70
N ASP A 453 -3.96 14.57 11.59
CA ASP A 453 -2.54 14.58 11.99
C ASP A 453 -1.74 15.59 11.16
N ARG A 454 -1.96 15.63 9.83
CA ARG A 454 -1.33 16.65 8.96
C ARG A 454 -1.73 18.07 9.35
N ARG A 455 -2.99 18.28 9.72
CA ARG A 455 -3.49 19.58 10.17
C ARG A 455 -2.86 19.99 11.50
N GLU A 456 -2.72 19.05 12.42
CA GLU A 456 -2.07 19.29 13.72
C GLU A 456 -0.58 19.58 13.54
N GLN A 457 0.11 18.86 12.64
CA GLN A 457 1.50 19.13 12.29
C GLN A 457 1.66 20.55 11.73
N ALA A 458 0.85 20.94 10.75
CA ALA A 458 0.89 22.30 10.19
C ALA A 458 0.60 23.36 11.27
N ARG A 459 -0.28 23.06 12.23
CA ARG A 459 -0.58 23.95 13.35
C ARG A 459 0.63 24.07 14.31
N GLN A 460 1.35 22.99 14.57
CA GLN A 460 2.58 23.01 15.36
C GLN A 460 3.70 23.78 14.65
N ASP A 461 3.88 23.59 13.35
CA ASP A 461 4.89 24.29 12.55
C ASP A 461 4.64 25.81 12.54
N LEU A 462 3.36 26.22 12.47
CA LEU A 462 2.97 27.63 12.54
C LEU A 462 3.10 28.23 13.94
N LYS A 463 3.05 27.41 15.00
CA LYS A 463 3.10 27.90 16.39
C LYS A 463 4.41 28.65 16.70
N GLY A 464 5.55 28.17 16.21
CA GLY A 464 6.84 28.87 16.41
C GLY A 464 6.88 30.24 15.73
N LEU A 465 6.22 30.36 14.57
CA LEU A 465 6.06 31.63 13.87
C LEU A 465 5.12 32.56 14.64
N GLU A 466 3.98 32.06 15.13
CA GLU A 466 3.06 32.82 15.98
C GLU A 466 3.75 33.38 17.24
N GLU A 467 4.55 32.55 17.92
CA GLU A 467 5.33 32.99 19.09
C GLU A 467 6.38 34.05 18.75
N THR A 468 7.03 33.94 17.58
CA THR A 468 8.00 34.92 17.10
C THR A 468 7.33 36.24 16.77
N VAL A 469 6.22 36.20 16.02
CA VAL A 469 5.42 37.39 15.70
C VAL A 469 4.92 38.07 16.97
N ALA A 470 4.46 37.31 17.97
CA ALA A 470 4.04 37.87 19.25
C ALA A 470 5.19 38.59 19.99
N LYS A 471 6.41 38.02 19.99
CA LYS A 471 7.61 38.65 20.58
C LYS A 471 8.01 39.93 19.86
N GLU A 472 7.96 39.94 18.53
CA GLU A 472 8.27 41.14 17.72
C GLU A 472 7.22 42.24 17.96
N LEU A 473 5.93 41.88 17.99
CA LEU A 473 4.86 42.83 18.33
C LEU A 473 5.03 43.41 19.74
N GLN A 474 5.42 42.59 20.72
CA GLN A 474 5.69 43.07 22.07
C GLN A 474 6.90 44.02 22.09
N THR A 475 7.95 43.71 21.34
CA THR A 475 9.13 44.57 21.19
C THR A 475 8.76 45.91 20.56
N LEU A 476 7.99 45.89 19.47
CA LEU A 476 7.47 47.09 18.82
C LEU A 476 6.57 47.91 19.75
N HIS A 477 5.73 47.25 20.54
CA HIS A 477 4.90 47.92 21.54
C HIS A 477 5.76 48.62 22.61
N ASN A 478 6.80 47.95 23.11
CA ASN A 478 7.74 48.52 24.08
C ASN A 478 8.51 49.71 23.49
N LEU A 479 9.01 49.60 22.25
CA LEU A 479 9.69 50.69 21.55
C LEU A 479 8.75 51.88 21.32
N ARG A 480 7.50 51.63 20.90
CA ARG A 480 6.48 52.68 20.77
C ARG A 480 6.24 53.38 22.10
N LYS A 481 6.13 52.63 23.20
CA LYS A 481 5.94 53.18 24.55
C LYS A 481 7.12 54.08 24.95
N LEU A 482 8.35 53.62 24.73
CA LEU A 482 9.56 54.41 24.99
C LEU A 482 9.63 55.66 24.12
N PHE A 483 9.29 55.56 22.83
CA PHE A 483 9.26 56.71 21.92
C PHE A 483 8.23 57.75 22.35
N VAL A 484 7.01 57.31 22.73
CA VAL A 484 5.97 58.22 23.23
C VAL A 484 6.40 58.87 24.54
N GLN A 485 7.06 58.13 25.43
CA GLN A 485 7.63 58.70 26.66
C GLN A 485 8.72 59.73 26.37
N ASP A 486 9.67 59.42 25.48
CA ASP A 486 10.76 60.32 25.09
C ASP A 486 10.25 61.56 24.33
N LEU A 487 9.19 61.40 23.54
CA LEU A 487 8.50 62.52 22.91
C LEU A 487 7.78 63.38 23.95
N ALA A 488 7.07 62.78 24.90
CA ALA A 488 6.37 63.49 25.96
C ALA A 488 7.36 64.24 26.87
N THR A 489 8.51 63.65 27.22
CA THR A 489 9.56 64.31 27.99
C THR A 489 10.21 65.43 27.18
N ARG A 490 10.50 65.23 25.89
CA ARG A 490 11.01 66.30 25.02
C ARG A 490 10.02 67.43 24.85
N VAL A 491 8.74 67.16 24.62
CA VAL A 491 7.69 68.19 24.51
C VAL A 491 7.54 68.96 25.81
N LYS A 492 7.62 68.27 26.96
CA LYS A 492 7.62 68.93 28.27
C LYS A 492 8.87 69.80 28.48
N LYS A 493 10.04 69.31 28.07
CA LYS A 493 11.32 70.04 28.16
C LYS A 493 11.45 71.18 27.13
N SER A 494 10.84 71.04 25.96
CA SER A 494 10.79 72.09 24.93
C SER A 494 9.75 73.16 25.28
N ALA A 495 8.62 72.79 25.90
CA ALA A 495 7.69 73.76 26.49
C ALA A 495 8.33 74.56 27.65
N GLU A 496 9.38 74.01 28.30
CA GLU A 496 10.22 74.72 29.28
C GLU A 496 11.39 75.51 28.63
N MET A 497 11.66 75.32 27.33
CA MET A 497 12.78 75.93 26.58
C MET A 497 12.34 76.81 25.40
N ASP A 498 11.06 77.19 25.29
CA ASP A 498 10.59 78.27 24.40
C ASP A 498 10.95 79.67 24.99
N SER A 499 12.17 79.79 25.49
CA SER A 499 12.92 81.05 25.57
C SER A 499 14.21 80.86 24.79
N ASP A 500 14.28 81.52 23.65
CA ASP A 500 15.44 81.73 22.77
C ASP A 500 15.88 80.55 21.87
N ASP A 501 15.44 80.67 20.61
CA ASP A 501 16.29 80.82 19.42
C ASP A 501 17.54 79.93 19.31
N THR A 502 17.67 79.17 18.21
CA THR A 502 18.93 79.01 17.47
C THR A 502 18.76 77.97 16.34
N GLY A 503 19.00 78.42 15.11
CA GLY A 503 19.05 77.59 13.90
C GLY A 503 20.06 76.44 14.00
N GLY A 504 19.66 75.30 13.42
CA GLY A 504 20.38 74.03 13.52
C GLY A 504 21.84 74.07 13.04
N SER A 505 22.72 73.54 13.90
CA SER A 505 24.17 73.39 13.71
C SER A 505 24.55 72.66 12.41
N ALA A 506 25.73 72.97 11.86
CA ALA A 506 26.28 72.34 10.65
C ALA A 506 26.34 70.79 10.71
N ALA A 507 26.49 70.22 11.91
CA ALA A 507 26.45 68.76 12.12
C ALA A 507 25.05 68.18 11.86
N GLN A 508 23.98 68.93 12.16
CA GLN A 508 22.61 68.53 11.87
C GLN A 508 22.34 68.55 10.36
N LYS A 509 22.88 69.55 9.64
CA LYS A 509 22.80 69.59 8.16
C LYS A 509 23.52 68.40 7.50
N GLN A 510 24.70 68.01 8.00
CA GLN A 510 25.38 66.80 7.51
C GLN A 510 24.58 65.52 7.80
N LYS A 511 23.96 65.41 8.97
CA LYS A 511 23.14 64.25 9.32
C LYS A 511 21.86 64.17 8.49
N ILE A 512 21.22 65.31 8.20
CA ILE A 512 20.09 65.39 7.27
C ILE A 512 20.54 64.95 5.88
N SER A 513 21.65 65.48 5.37
CA SER A 513 22.18 65.10 4.05
C SER A 513 22.52 63.61 3.95
N PHE A 514 23.05 62.99 5.02
CA PHE A 514 23.29 61.55 5.07
C PHE A 514 22.00 60.72 5.04
N LEU A 515 20.96 61.17 5.74
CA LEU A 515 19.66 60.51 5.76
C LEU A 515 18.93 60.69 4.42
N GLU A 516 19.03 61.85 3.79
CA GLU A 516 18.50 62.12 2.45
C GLU A 516 19.15 61.19 1.41
N ASN A 517 20.47 61.00 1.46
CA ASN A 517 21.18 60.09 0.56
C ASN A 517 20.77 58.62 0.80
N ASN A 518 20.66 58.18 2.05
CA ASN A 518 20.17 56.83 2.35
C ASN A 518 18.73 56.62 1.88
N LEU A 519 17.86 57.62 2.07
CA LEU A 519 16.48 57.56 1.60
C LEU A 519 16.41 57.51 0.07
N GLU A 520 17.28 58.25 -0.61
CA GLU A 520 17.38 58.22 -2.07
C GLU A 520 17.87 56.86 -2.59
N GLN A 521 18.88 56.26 -1.92
CA GLN A 521 19.36 54.91 -2.24
C GLN A 521 18.28 53.85 -2.04
N LEU A 522 17.58 53.90 -0.90
CA LEU A 522 16.47 52.98 -0.62
C LEU A 522 15.34 53.11 -1.66
N THR A 523 15.06 54.34 -2.08
CA THR A 523 14.09 54.62 -3.16
C THR A 523 14.55 54.03 -4.49
N LYS A 524 15.85 54.10 -4.82
CA LYS A 524 16.41 53.50 -6.05
C LYS A 524 16.27 51.98 -6.03
N VAL A 525 16.63 51.33 -4.92
CA VAL A 525 16.48 49.87 -4.75
C VAL A 525 15.01 49.46 -4.83
N HIS A 526 14.11 50.19 -4.16
CA HIS A 526 12.68 49.90 -4.24
C HIS A 526 12.15 50.04 -5.68
N LYS A 527 12.51 51.11 -6.39
CA LYS A 527 12.14 51.28 -7.81
C LYS A 527 12.72 50.18 -8.70
N GLN A 528 13.91 49.67 -8.41
CA GLN A 528 14.51 48.55 -9.13
C GLN A 528 13.73 47.26 -8.88
N LEU A 529 13.47 46.92 -7.62
CA LEU A 529 12.69 45.73 -7.26
C LEU A 529 11.28 45.75 -7.85
N VAL A 530 10.63 46.91 -7.91
CA VAL A 530 9.31 47.04 -8.55
C VAL A 530 9.40 46.78 -10.05
N ARG A 531 10.45 47.24 -10.73
CA ARG A 531 10.70 46.97 -12.15
C ARG A 531 10.99 45.49 -12.39
N ASP A 532 11.92 44.91 -11.63
CA ASP A 532 12.26 43.48 -11.73
C ASP A 532 11.03 42.60 -11.44
N ASN A 533 10.20 42.98 -10.47
CA ASN A 533 8.97 42.27 -10.15
C ASN A 533 7.92 42.40 -11.26
N ALA A 534 7.86 43.52 -11.98
CA ALA A 534 7.02 43.68 -13.17
C ALA A 534 7.53 42.82 -14.34
N ASP A 535 8.84 42.78 -14.56
CA ASP A 535 9.47 41.95 -15.60
C ASP A 535 9.26 40.46 -15.32
N LEU A 536 9.45 40.03 -14.06
CA LEU A 536 9.16 38.66 -13.63
C LEU A 536 7.68 38.28 -13.82
N ARG A 537 6.74 39.20 -13.54
CA ARG A 537 5.31 38.98 -13.82
C ARG A 537 5.02 38.81 -15.31
N CYS A 538 5.80 39.44 -16.19
CA CYS A 538 5.68 39.27 -17.64
C CYS A 538 6.35 37.99 -18.17
N GLU A 539 7.44 37.54 -17.53
CA GLU A 539 8.17 36.33 -17.91
C GLU A 539 7.51 35.04 -17.38
N LEU A 540 6.89 35.08 -16.20
CA LEU A 540 6.23 33.92 -15.58
C LEU A 540 5.22 33.23 -16.53
N PRO A 541 4.28 33.93 -17.20
CA PRO A 541 3.35 33.30 -18.13
C PRO A 541 4.03 32.68 -19.36
N LYS A 542 5.19 33.21 -19.80
CA LYS A 542 5.95 32.66 -20.94
C LYS A 542 6.62 31.35 -20.54
N LEU A 543 7.22 31.31 -19.34
CA LEU A 543 7.81 30.10 -18.79
C LEU A 543 6.74 29.03 -18.52
N GLU A 544 5.57 29.41 -17.98
CA GLU A 544 4.44 28.50 -17.79
C GLU A 544 3.91 27.93 -19.12
N LYS A 545 3.84 28.74 -20.19
CA LYS A 545 3.46 28.26 -21.52
C LYS A 545 4.49 27.28 -22.09
N ARG A 546 5.80 27.58 -21.94
CA ARG A 546 6.88 26.68 -22.36
C ARG A 546 6.86 25.37 -21.59
N LEU A 547 6.60 25.43 -20.29
CA LEU A 547 6.48 24.25 -19.44
C LEU A 547 5.30 23.39 -19.88
N ARG A 548 4.12 23.99 -20.08
CA ARG A 548 2.94 23.28 -20.59
C ARG A 548 3.17 22.64 -21.96
N ALA A 549 3.78 23.36 -22.91
CA ALA A 549 4.11 22.80 -24.22
C ALA A 549 5.10 21.64 -24.11
N THR A 550 6.06 21.72 -23.18
CA THR A 550 7.02 20.62 -22.93
C THR A 550 6.32 19.42 -22.30
N ALA A 551 5.42 19.63 -21.33
CA ALA A 551 4.64 18.58 -20.70
C ALA A 551 3.73 17.86 -21.70
N GLU A 552 3.04 18.60 -22.58
CA GLU A 552 2.22 17.99 -23.64
C GLU A 552 3.07 17.19 -24.65
N ARG A 553 4.25 17.70 -25.01
CA ARG A 553 5.19 16.95 -25.86
C ARG A 553 5.66 15.65 -25.19
N VAL A 554 5.96 15.68 -23.89
CA VAL A 554 6.34 14.49 -23.12
C VAL A 554 5.19 13.49 -23.10
N LYS A 555 3.97 13.93 -22.80
CA LYS A 555 2.77 13.08 -22.81
C LYS A 555 2.52 12.43 -24.17
N ALA A 556 2.72 13.18 -25.27
CA ALA A 556 2.61 12.64 -26.62
C ALA A 556 3.68 11.57 -26.91
N LEU A 557 4.93 11.80 -26.47
CA LEU A 557 6.02 10.82 -26.61
C LEU A 557 5.79 9.57 -25.76
N GLU A 558 5.27 9.71 -24.53
CA GLU A 558 4.88 8.60 -23.67
C GLU A 558 3.77 7.75 -24.30
N SER A 559 2.75 8.40 -24.87
CA SER A 559 1.68 7.72 -25.59
C SER A 559 2.23 6.96 -26.81
N ALA A 560 3.09 7.59 -27.61
CA ALA A 560 3.71 6.94 -28.77
C ALA A 560 4.60 5.76 -28.34
N LEU A 561 5.34 5.88 -27.23
CA LEU A 561 6.16 4.80 -26.68
C LEU A 561 5.29 3.63 -26.19
N LYS A 562 4.17 3.92 -25.53
CA LYS A 562 3.21 2.91 -25.08
C LYS A 562 2.63 2.15 -26.28
N GLU A 563 2.19 2.88 -27.31
CA GLU A 563 1.65 2.27 -28.53
C GLU A 563 2.72 1.42 -29.26
N ALA A 564 3.96 1.90 -29.34
CA ALA A 564 5.06 1.13 -29.91
C ALA A 564 5.34 -0.16 -29.13
N LYS A 565 5.29 -0.13 -27.79
CA LYS A 565 5.42 -1.33 -26.94
C LYS A 565 4.27 -2.32 -27.15
N GLU A 566 3.04 -1.84 -27.25
CA GLU A 566 1.87 -2.67 -27.51
C GLU A 566 1.90 -3.29 -28.91
N ASN A 567 2.31 -2.52 -29.93
CA ASN A 567 2.56 -3.01 -31.28
C ASN A 567 3.60 -4.13 -31.28
N ALA A 568 4.76 -3.91 -30.65
CA ALA A 568 5.81 -4.92 -30.55
C ALA A 568 5.36 -6.17 -29.77
N ALA A 569 4.54 -6.01 -28.73
CA ALA A 569 3.97 -7.14 -27.99
C ALA A 569 2.98 -7.95 -28.83
N ARG A 570 2.12 -7.27 -29.62
CA ARG A 570 1.21 -7.93 -30.57
C ARG A 570 1.98 -8.69 -31.64
N ASP A 571 3.06 -8.13 -32.18
CA ASP A 571 3.90 -8.82 -33.15
C ASP A 571 4.57 -10.05 -32.54
N ARG A 572 5.15 -9.94 -31.33
CA ARG A 572 5.68 -11.11 -30.60
C ARG A 572 4.62 -12.21 -30.43
N LYS A 573 3.38 -11.84 -30.09
CA LYS A 573 2.27 -12.80 -29.96
C LYS A 573 1.93 -13.48 -31.30
N ARG A 574 1.92 -12.74 -32.41
CA ARG A 574 1.72 -13.30 -33.76
C ARG A 574 2.85 -14.24 -34.16
N TYR A 575 4.10 -13.85 -33.93
CA TYR A 575 5.25 -14.72 -34.18
C TYR A 575 5.18 -16.00 -33.35
N GLN A 576 4.82 -15.90 -32.07
CA GLN A 576 4.67 -17.06 -31.20
C GLN A 576 3.58 -18.02 -31.71
N GLN A 577 2.43 -17.49 -32.12
CA GLN A 577 1.35 -18.29 -32.71
C GLN A 577 1.79 -18.99 -34.01
N GLU A 578 2.56 -18.32 -34.87
CA GLU A 578 3.09 -18.94 -36.10
C GLU A 578 4.12 -20.03 -35.79
N VAL A 579 5.00 -19.81 -34.82
CA VAL A 579 5.97 -20.82 -34.34
C VAL A 579 5.23 -22.04 -33.78
N ASP A 580 4.17 -21.85 -33.00
CA ASP A 580 3.42 -22.96 -32.43
C ASP A 580 2.62 -23.73 -33.49
N ARG A 581 2.07 -23.03 -34.50
CA ARG A 581 1.48 -23.67 -35.69
C ARG A 581 2.51 -24.53 -36.44
N ILE A 582 3.73 -24.02 -36.63
CA ILE A 582 4.82 -24.78 -37.26
C ILE A 582 5.19 -26.00 -36.42
N LYS A 583 5.31 -25.86 -35.09
CA LYS A 583 5.58 -26.99 -34.18
C LYS A 583 4.50 -28.06 -34.26
N GLU A 584 3.22 -27.68 -34.34
CA GLU A 584 2.11 -28.63 -34.51
C GLU A 584 2.17 -29.33 -35.87
N ALA A 585 2.45 -28.61 -36.95
CA ALA A 585 2.63 -29.20 -38.27
C ALA A 585 3.81 -30.19 -38.31
N VAL A 586 4.93 -29.85 -37.66
CA VAL A 586 6.09 -30.75 -37.51
C VAL A 586 5.74 -31.97 -36.66
N ARG A 587 5.00 -31.78 -35.56
CA ARG A 587 4.53 -32.89 -34.71
C ARG A 587 3.60 -33.84 -35.49
N ALA A 588 2.65 -33.30 -36.24
CA ALA A 588 1.75 -34.06 -37.10
C ALA A 588 2.53 -34.83 -38.19
N LYS A 589 3.53 -34.19 -38.83
CA LYS A 589 4.41 -34.83 -39.83
C LYS A 589 5.29 -35.93 -39.22
N ASN A 590 5.76 -35.76 -37.98
CA ASN A 590 6.53 -36.77 -37.26
C ASN A 590 5.65 -37.94 -36.81
N MET A 591 4.38 -37.71 -36.45
CA MET A 591 3.43 -38.79 -36.18
C MET A 591 3.06 -39.56 -37.45
N ALA A 592 2.94 -38.89 -38.60
CA ALA A 592 2.73 -39.53 -39.90
C ALA A 592 3.93 -40.39 -40.36
N ARG A 593 5.17 -40.07 -39.92
CA ARG A 593 6.37 -40.90 -40.15
C ARG A 593 6.50 -42.10 -39.20
N ARG A 594 5.69 -42.18 -38.14
CA ARG A 594 5.69 -43.31 -37.18
C ARG A 594 4.68 -44.40 -37.58
N GLY A 595 4.49 -44.61 -38.88
CA GLY A 595 3.83 -45.80 -39.43
C GLY A 595 4.87 -46.71 -40.07
N HIS A 596 5.02 -47.93 -39.54
CA HIS A 596 5.80 -49.06 -40.06
C HIS A 596 7.31 -49.06 -39.74
N SER A 597 7.67 -49.52 -38.54
CA SER A 597 8.92 -50.28 -38.36
C SER A 597 8.62 -51.52 -37.51
N ALA A 598 8.93 -52.68 -38.09
CA ALA A 598 8.64 -54.00 -37.53
C ALA A 598 9.42 -54.28 -36.24
N GLN A 599 8.77 -54.90 -35.26
CA GLN A 599 9.41 -55.40 -34.03
C GLN A 599 10.26 -56.63 -34.36
N ILE A 600 11.57 -56.40 -34.55
CA ILE A 600 12.58 -57.46 -34.61
C ILE A 600 13.08 -57.70 -33.19
N ALA A 601 12.72 -58.86 -32.62
CA ALA A 601 13.21 -59.36 -31.36
C ALA A 601 14.74 -59.51 -31.39
N LYS A 602 15.44 -59.00 -30.37
CA LYS A 602 16.88 -59.23 -30.17
C LYS A 602 17.12 -60.20 -29.01
N PRO A 603 18.12 -61.10 -29.09
CA PRO A 603 18.31 -62.22 -28.17
C PRO A 603 18.83 -61.81 -26.79
N ILE A 604 18.47 -62.64 -25.81
CA ILE A 604 18.77 -62.56 -24.37
C ILE A 604 20.28 -62.76 -24.11
N ARG A 605 20.92 -61.86 -23.36
CA ARG A 605 22.19 -62.10 -22.66
C ARG A 605 21.90 -62.55 -21.22
N PRO A 606 22.55 -63.60 -20.69
CA PRO A 606 22.36 -64.07 -19.33
C PRO A 606 23.23 -63.28 -18.34
N GLY A 607 22.63 -62.91 -17.20
CA GLY A 607 23.35 -62.50 -15.99
C GLY A 607 22.97 -61.12 -15.45
N GLN A 608 21.89 -61.05 -14.66
CA GLN A 608 21.87 -60.49 -13.29
C GLN A 608 20.44 -60.55 -12.70
N GLN A 609 20.38 -60.89 -11.41
CA GLN A 609 19.21 -61.18 -10.58
C GLN A 609 18.58 -59.90 -9.96
N PRO A 610 17.36 -60.00 -9.39
CA PRO A 610 16.31 -58.97 -9.42
C PRO A 610 16.10 -58.23 -8.09
N VAL A 611 15.51 -57.03 -8.11
CA VAL A 611 14.68 -56.54 -6.99
C VAL A 611 13.54 -55.63 -7.48
N ALA A 612 12.31 -56.13 -7.27
CA ALA A 612 11.01 -55.51 -6.95
C ALA A 612 10.50 -54.19 -7.61
N SER A 613 9.28 -54.28 -8.13
CA SER A 613 8.28 -53.22 -8.42
C SER A 613 7.65 -52.63 -7.12
N PRO A 614 6.51 -51.86 -7.13
CA PRO A 614 5.80 -51.07 -8.16
C PRO A 614 5.50 -49.61 -7.66
N THR A 615 5.02 -48.63 -8.45
CA THR A 615 3.58 -48.34 -8.67
C THR A 615 3.45 -46.94 -9.29
N HIS A 616 2.66 -46.83 -10.36
CA HIS A 616 2.19 -45.56 -10.93
C HIS A 616 1.14 -44.91 -10.04
N LEU A 617 1.13 -43.57 -9.91
CA LEU A 617 -0.10 -42.78 -9.78
C LEU A 617 0.08 -41.42 -10.47
N ASN A 618 -0.78 -41.17 -11.45
CA ASN A 618 -1.02 -39.87 -12.09
C ASN A 618 -1.67 -38.92 -11.08
N ILE A 619 -1.30 -37.64 -11.05
CA ILE A 619 -2.17 -36.52 -10.66
C ILE A 619 -1.66 -35.18 -11.24
N ASN A 620 -2.58 -34.49 -11.91
CA ASN A 620 -2.52 -33.09 -12.33
C ASN A 620 -2.50 -32.14 -11.11
N ARG A 621 -1.60 -31.16 -11.08
CA ARG A 621 -1.93 -29.72 -10.96
C ARG A 621 -0.68 -28.83 -10.89
N SER A 622 -0.68 -27.83 -11.77
CA SER A 622 -0.37 -26.41 -11.56
C SER A 622 0.46 -25.98 -10.35
N GLY A 623 1.52 -25.20 -10.62
CA GLY A 623 1.92 -24.11 -9.73
C GLY A 623 3.43 -23.92 -9.53
N GLY A 624 4.01 -22.94 -10.23
CA GLY A 624 4.90 -21.96 -9.61
C GLY A 624 6.41 -22.23 -9.56
N GLY A 625 7.18 -21.28 -10.11
CA GLY A 625 8.36 -20.76 -9.41
C GLY A 625 9.74 -20.94 -10.08
N PHE A 626 10.29 -19.81 -10.55
CA PHE A 626 11.71 -19.45 -10.71
C PHE A 626 12.52 -20.22 -11.80
N TYR A 627 13.35 -19.60 -12.66
CA TYR A 627 14.37 -18.58 -12.42
C TYR A 627 14.65 -17.71 -13.66
N GLN A 628 15.11 -16.48 -13.37
CA GLN A 628 15.70 -15.50 -14.27
C GLN A 628 16.94 -16.03 -15.00
N ASN A 629 17.13 -15.63 -16.26
CA ASN A 629 18.44 -15.60 -16.89
C ASN A 629 18.66 -14.21 -17.51
N SER A 630 19.42 -13.36 -16.80
CA SER A 630 19.91 -12.08 -17.30
C SER A 630 21.17 -12.30 -18.12
N GLN A 631 21.10 -12.04 -19.42
CA GLN A 631 22.29 -11.84 -20.25
C GLN A 631 22.47 -10.35 -20.54
N THR A 632 23.65 -9.88 -20.17
CA THR A 632 24.20 -8.55 -20.41
C THR A 632 24.53 -8.37 -21.90
N VAL A 633 24.02 -7.31 -22.51
CA VAL A 633 24.49 -6.83 -23.83
C VAL A 633 25.27 -5.54 -23.60
N SER A 634 26.56 -5.60 -23.89
CA SER A 634 27.46 -4.45 -23.93
C SER A 634 27.04 -3.49 -25.04
N ILE A 635 26.82 -2.22 -24.70
CA ILE A 635 26.75 -1.12 -25.68
C ILE A 635 27.96 -0.20 -25.47
N ARG A 636 28.71 -0.07 -26.56
CA ARG A 636 29.95 0.68 -26.72
C ARG A 636 29.62 2.11 -27.19
N GLY A 637 30.03 3.10 -26.39
CA GLY A 637 30.66 4.37 -26.81
C GLY A 637 29.88 5.40 -27.65
N GLY A 638 29.82 6.65 -27.16
CA GLY A 638 29.45 7.82 -27.96
C GLY A 638 29.35 9.11 -27.15
N SER A 639 30.50 9.66 -26.74
CA SER A 639 30.68 10.96 -26.08
C SER A 639 30.34 12.15 -26.98
N GLY A 640 29.69 13.18 -26.44
CA GLY A 640 29.45 14.46 -27.11
C GLY A 640 28.84 15.52 -26.19
N THR A 641 29.55 15.91 -25.13
CA THR A 641 29.22 17.08 -24.29
C THR A 641 29.78 18.37 -24.89
N SER A 642 28.90 19.28 -25.31
CA SER A 642 29.25 20.68 -25.55
C SER A 642 28.97 21.51 -24.31
N VAL A 643 30.04 22.07 -23.76
CA VAL A 643 30.08 23.05 -22.67
C VAL A 643 29.63 24.41 -23.20
N SER A 644 28.71 25.10 -22.51
CA SER A 644 28.56 26.55 -22.60
C SER A 644 28.46 27.17 -21.21
N LYS A 645 29.39 28.10 -20.97
CA LYS A 645 29.59 28.90 -19.75
C LYS A 645 28.41 29.85 -19.46
N PRO A 646 28.29 30.35 -18.22
CA PRO A 646 27.35 31.39 -17.85
C PRO A 646 27.92 32.78 -18.18
N GLU A 647 27.10 33.66 -18.75
CA GLU A 647 27.37 35.09 -18.80
C GLU A 647 26.75 35.79 -17.60
N LYS A 648 27.54 36.72 -17.05
CA LYS A 648 27.16 37.73 -16.08
C LYS A 648 26.20 38.73 -16.72
N ASN A 649 25.09 39.00 -16.05
CA ASN A 649 24.72 40.34 -15.59
C ASN A 649 23.66 40.22 -14.49
#